data_AF-A0A2R6CSQ8-F1
#
_entry.id   AF-A0A2R6CSQ8-F1
#
_cell.length_a   1.000
_cell.length_b   1.000
_cell.length_c   1.000
_cell.angle_alpha   90.00
_cell.angle_beta   90.00
_cell.angle_gamma   90.00
#
_symmetry.space_group_name_H-M   'P 1'
#
loop_
_entity.id
_entity.type
_entity.pdbx_description
1 polymer ?
#
loop_
_entity_poly.entity_id
_entity_poly.type
_entity_poly.pdbx_seq_one_letter_code
_entity_poly.pdbx_strand_id
1 'polypeptide(L)'
;MQLPETQVAVLKAADAQTDRQVTDLADETGLKPEAVTRAGFELGEEGLLDVSERTEETVELTDEGREYAEDGLPESRLYDAALDAGVADDPVPLGSVLDDAGLDGEAVDIALANFARKGYGEVEQGNVTVDPGVSTGDDDEYRALVALDSGEDVDDADALDQLDRRGLVERTERTVRSVRLTQDGVTALMEGVEAAETVDELTPELLASGEWRDVEFTDYNVAADAPESQPGRKHSLRQMADRVKDVLVGMGFKEMQGPTVDADFWIHDCLFMPQDHPARTHWDRFAIEEPAKIDDLPADLVERVRSAHLEGIGEDSEGYHSPWDEEFARRLALRGHTTSLTSRHLAGEALGELEPPQRFFSIEKAYRNDELDETHLLEFYQIEGWVMAEELSVRDLMGTFTELYAQFGITDLRFKPTYNPYTEPSFELFGRHPETDELIEVGNSGLFRPEMLEPLGVDSDVMAWGLAVDPDELRELTGHGEKSKEELLDDLFGLGIEYEGETEDGELKLEFEPDRLDWLSVEGMARSLRYYYGDDRGVYIPSTNDPEWTIHVEETPPERPHITGAIVRGVDLADGGLESLIQVQEKLHATMGRQRAKGAIGVHDLTMLKGAPAKEGAQKSIRYTSMSPDEEGFVPLESDEEMTPREVTERHHMGAEYADLVEGMDRYPAIYDDIGLFSFPPVINGRRTEVTENSRDLLVEMTGTDQWTVDRMLNIVCYSLSARGAQIERVTVEYAGRTLDRPDFSVETKTIAHERIESVLGLELDEETVVDCLERAGLDADRDEDEPVYEVGIPPYRVDVLHPIDVVDDVGRTYGFNELEPRYPDVTTVGGRHERSRLEDAVRESLVGLGFEDLLNFYMVSEAENYSRMNVDPDSDVVGGGRPVTILEPYSEEYTMLRTWGLPSVMMVLEKNTHRAYPQHLAEIGLAAEIDESENTNVAEYRTVAATLADPEASYEDARARLQILARAFGKDLETPPAEHPTFIPGRCAEVVLDGESAGVIGELHPEVIVEHDLEVPVAAFEIRLDALR
;
A
#
# COMPACT_ATOMS: atom_id res chain seq x y z
N MET A 1 -44.02 -40.72 -46.60
CA MET A 1 -44.00 -39.45 -45.83
C MET A 1 -42.73 -38.69 -46.21
N GLN A 2 -42.77 -37.36 -46.30
CA GLN A 2 -41.57 -36.54 -46.52
C GLN A 2 -41.24 -35.83 -45.23
N LEU A 3 -40.03 -36.00 -44.72
CA LEU A 3 -39.53 -35.39 -43.49
C LEU A 3 -38.13 -34.80 -43.76
N PRO A 4 -37.68 -33.76 -43.06
CA PRO A 4 -36.29 -33.28 -43.13
C PRO A 4 -35.27 -34.41 -43.04
N GLU A 5 -34.12 -34.26 -43.72
CA GLU A 5 -33.09 -35.31 -43.79
C GLU A 5 -32.62 -35.79 -42.40
N THR A 6 -32.50 -34.85 -41.46
CA THR A 6 -32.18 -35.11 -40.05
C THR A 6 -33.23 -35.97 -39.36
N GLN A 7 -34.52 -35.66 -39.52
CA GLN A 7 -35.62 -36.45 -38.98
C GLN A 7 -35.69 -37.85 -39.61
N VAL A 8 -35.43 -37.98 -40.91
CA VAL A 8 -35.37 -39.30 -41.57
C VAL A 8 -34.24 -40.15 -41.01
N ALA A 9 -33.08 -39.56 -40.74
CA ALA A 9 -31.93 -40.24 -40.16
C ALA A 9 -32.24 -40.71 -38.73
N VAL A 10 -32.77 -39.82 -37.88
CA VAL A 10 -33.12 -40.12 -36.48
C VAL A 10 -34.24 -41.16 -36.38
N LEU A 11 -35.31 -41.02 -37.18
CA LEU A 11 -36.43 -41.97 -37.20
C LEU A 11 -35.98 -43.37 -37.66
N LYS A 12 -35.00 -43.48 -38.57
CA LYS A 12 -34.46 -44.78 -39.04
C LYS A 12 -33.51 -45.43 -38.02
N ALA A 13 -32.80 -44.63 -37.23
CA ALA A 13 -31.83 -45.10 -36.24
C ALA A 13 -32.48 -45.44 -34.88
N ALA A 14 -33.66 -44.90 -34.59
CA ALA A 14 -34.42 -45.20 -33.39
C ALA A 14 -34.99 -46.64 -33.38
N ASP A 15 -35.14 -47.23 -32.20
CA ASP A 15 -35.56 -48.62 -32.01
C ASP A 15 -36.96 -48.70 -31.37
N ALA A 16 -37.74 -49.72 -31.74
CA ALA A 16 -39.11 -49.89 -31.24
C ALA A 16 -39.19 -50.65 -29.89
N GLN A 17 -38.11 -51.30 -29.47
CA GLN A 17 -38.06 -52.11 -28.24
C GLN A 17 -37.21 -51.48 -27.13
N THR A 18 -36.31 -50.56 -27.48
CA THR A 18 -35.29 -49.99 -26.59
C THR A 18 -35.25 -48.47 -26.73
N ASP A 19 -35.13 -47.76 -25.60
CA ASP A 19 -34.81 -46.33 -25.63
C ASP A 19 -33.38 -46.14 -26.13
N ARG A 20 -33.20 -45.23 -27.08
CA ARG A 20 -31.89 -44.88 -27.62
C ARG A 20 -31.54 -43.48 -27.15
N GLN A 21 -30.35 -43.29 -26.56
CA GLN A 21 -29.90 -41.96 -26.14
C GLN A 21 -29.62 -41.10 -27.37
N VAL A 22 -29.85 -39.79 -27.24
CA VAL A 22 -29.57 -38.80 -28.29
C VAL A 22 -28.10 -38.84 -28.72
N THR A 23 -27.17 -39.03 -27.78
CA THR A 23 -25.72 -39.12 -28.05
C THR A 23 -25.38 -40.33 -28.92
N ASP A 24 -25.90 -41.52 -28.61
CA ASP A 24 -25.71 -42.73 -29.42
C ASP A 24 -26.27 -42.58 -30.84
N LEU A 25 -27.41 -41.89 -30.97
CA LEU A 25 -28.05 -41.62 -32.26
C LEU A 25 -27.27 -40.59 -33.06
N ALA A 26 -26.69 -39.57 -32.41
CA ALA A 26 -25.81 -38.59 -33.03
C ALA A 26 -24.58 -39.27 -33.64
N ASP A 27 -23.92 -40.15 -32.88
CA ASP A 27 -22.76 -40.92 -33.35
C ASP A 27 -23.12 -41.87 -34.50
N GLU A 28 -24.26 -42.57 -34.43
CA GLU A 28 -24.71 -43.50 -35.47
C GLU A 28 -25.11 -42.79 -36.78
N THR A 29 -25.73 -41.62 -36.66
CA THR A 29 -26.23 -40.84 -37.82
C THR A 29 -25.20 -39.86 -38.38
N GLY A 30 -24.13 -39.56 -37.63
CA GLY A 30 -23.14 -38.54 -37.97
C GLY A 30 -23.67 -37.10 -37.83
N LEU A 31 -24.80 -36.91 -37.14
CA LEU A 31 -25.42 -35.62 -36.88
C LEU A 31 -24.92 -35.05 -35.56
N LYS A 32 -24.97 -33.71 -35.41
CA LYS A 32 -24.70 -33.08 -34.11
C LYS A 32 -25.80 -33.41 -33.08
N PRO A 33 -25.49 -33.58 -31.79
CA PRO A 33 -26.48 -33.93 -30.75
C PRO A 33 -27.68 -32.99 -30.67
N GLU A 34 -27.51 -31.70 -30.95
CA GLU A 34 -28.58 -30.70 -30.96
C GLU A 34 -29.57 -30.95 -32.11
N ALA A 35 -29.06 -31.37 -33.27
CA ALA A 35 -29.87 -31.71 -34.44
C ALA A 35 -30.68 -32.99 -34.20
N VAL A 36 -30.09 -33.99 -33.53
CA VAL A 36 -30.78 -35.23 -33.14
C VAL A 36 -31.86 -34.95 -32.08
N THR A 37 -31.55 -34.09 -31.10
CA THR A 37 -32.51 -33.68 -30.06
C THR A 37 -33.72 -33.00 -30.68
N ARG A 38 -33.48 -32.02 -31.56
CA ARG A 38 -34.54 -31.28 -32.27
C ARG A 38 -35.43 -32.21 -33.10
N ALA A 39 -34.81 -33.04 -33.93
CA ALA A 39 -35.53 -34.03 -34.74
C ALA A 39 -36.32 -35.02 -33.86
N GLY A 40 -35.77 -35.42 -32.72
CA GLY A 40 -36.44 -36.28 -31.74
C GLY A 40 -37.74 -35.67 -31.20
N PHE A 41 -37.71 -34.39 -30.79
CA PHE A 41 -38.89 -33.68 -30.29
C PHE A 41 -39.94 -33.46 -31.38
N GLU A 42 -39.54 -33.01 -32.57
CA GLU A 42 -40.46 -32.78 -33.70
C GLU A 42 -41.17 -34.07 -34.12
N LEU A 43 -40.43 -35.17 -34.26
CA LEU A 43 -41.00 -36.50 -34.49
C LEU A 43 -41.89 -36.98 -33.34
N GLY A 44 -41.59 -36.53 -32.11
CA GLY A 44 -42.40 -36.80 -30.92
C GLY A 44 -43.75 -36.09 -30.95
N GLU A 45 -43.79 -34.83 -31.37
CA GLU A 45 -45.03 -34.07 -31.56
C GLU A 45 -45.92 -34.66 -32.66
N GLU A 46 -45.31 -35.22 -33.70
CA GLU A 46 -46.01 -35.99 -34.75
C GLU A 46 -46.46 -37.39 -34.29
N GLY A 47 -46.09 -37.80 -33.07
CA GLY A 47 -46.42 -39.09 -32.47
C GLY A 47 -45.63 -40.26 -33.04
N LEU A 48 -44.56 -40.01 -33.79
CA LEU A 48 -43.71 -41.02 -34.43
C LEU A 48 -42.60 -41.53 -33.51
N LEU A 49 -42.14 -40.69 -32.58
CA LEU A 49 -41.23 -41.07 -31.49
C LEU A 49 -41.88 -40.79 -30.13
N ASP A 50 -41.45 -41.54 -29.11
CA ASP A 50 -41.70 -41.24 -27.71
C ASP A 50 -40.40 -40.66 -27.16
N VAL A 51 -40.45 -39.45 -26.62
CA VAL A 51 -39.27 -38.76 -26.06
C VAL A 51 -39.36 -38.81 -24.54
N SER A 52 -38.30 -39.29 -23.92
CA SER A 52 -38.16 -39.34 -22.48
C SER A 52 -36.91 -38.59 -22.05
N GLU A 53 -37.04 -37.86 -20.95
CA GLU A 53 -35.93 -37.14 -20.31
C GLU A 53 -35.70 -37.74 -18.93
N ARG A 54 -34.44 -37.94 -18.59
CA ARG A 54 -34.01 -38.19 -17.21
C ARG A 54 -32.89 -37.24 -16.87
N THR A 55 -32.92 -36.67 -15.67
CA THR A 55 -31.76 -35.94 -15.14
C THR A 55 -30.80 -36.96 -14.57
N GLU A 56 -29.54 -36.91 -15.02
CA GLU A 56 -28.41 -37.57 -14.40
C GLU A 56 -27.61 -36.50 -13.67
N GLU A 57 -27.39 -36.69 -12.38
CA GLU A 57 -26.49 -35.86 -11.59
C GLU A 57 -25.14 -36.56 -11.58
N THR A 58 -24.09 -35.84 -11.96
CA THR A 58 -22.70 -36.28 -11.83
C THR A 58 -22.03 -35.42 -10.78
N VAL A 59 -21.34 -36.07 -9.86
CA VAL A 59 -20.57 -35.41 -8.80
C VAL A 59 -19.10 -35.68 -9.07
N GLU A 60 -18.29 -34.63 -9.16
CA GLU A 60 -16.85 -34.72 -9.35
C GLU A 60 -16.11 -34.06 -8.17
N LEU A 61 -14.90 -34.50 -7.87
CA LEU A 61 -14.06 -33.88 -6.84
C LEU A 61 -13.39 -32.61 -7.37
N THR A 62 -13.37 -31.56 -6.56
CA THR A 62 -12.49 -30.41 -6.77
C THR A 62 -11.03 -30.79 -6.49
N ASP A 63 -10.08 -29.93 -6.83
CA ASP A 63 -8.66 -30.21 -6.57
C ASP A 63 -8.38 -30.42 -5.07
N GLU A 64 -8.97 -29.58 -4.21
CA GLU A 64 -8.93 -29.73 -2.75
C GLU A 64 -9.65 -31.03 -2.28
N GLY A 65 -10.78 -31.38 -2.90
CA GLY A 65 -11.48 -32.64 -2.63
C GLY A 65 -10.64 -33.89 -2.94
N ARG A 66 -9.82 -33.86 -4.00
CA ARG A 66 -8.87 -34.94 -4.33
C ARG A 66 -7.72 -35.00 -3.34
N GLU A 67 -7.15 -33.86 -2.99
CA GLU A 67 -6.10 -33.78 -1.97
C GLU A 67 -6.58 -34.40 -0.65
N TYR A 68 -7.79 -34.06 -0.19
CA TYR A 68 -8.36 -34.64 1.03
C TYR A 68 -8.75 -36.11 0.90
N ALA A 69 -9.05 -36.60 -0.31
CA ALA A 69 -9.25 -38.03 -0.55
C ALA A 69 -7.94 -38.82 -0.42
N GLU A 70 -6.81 -38.23 -0.81
CA GLU A 70 -5.48 -38.84 -0.74
C GLU A 70 -4.85 -38.71 0.65
N ASP A 71 -4.84 -37.51 1.22
CA ASP A 71 -4.12 -37.17 2.45
C ASP A 71 -4.98 -37.28 3.71
N GLY A 72 -6.30 -37.38 3.55
CA GLY A 72 -7.28 -37.38 4.63
C GLY A 72 -7.79 -35.98 4.97
N LEU A 73 -9.02 -35.91 5.50
CA LEU A 73 -9.62 -34.64 5.92
C LEU A 73 -8.77 -33.96 7.01
N PRO A 74 -8.63 -32.61 7.00
CA PRO A 74 -7.84 -31.87 7.99
C PRO A 74 -8.20 -32.22 9.43
N GLU A 75 -9.50 -32.32 9.75
CA GLU A 75 -9.97 -32.69 11.09
C GLU A 75 -9.65 -34.14 11.47
N SER A 76 -9.56 -35.05 10.49
CA SER A 76 -9.18 -36.45 10.72
C SER A 76 -7.68 -36.57 10.95
N ARG A 77 -6.86 -35.82 10.21
CA ARG A 77 -5.39 -35.73 10.42
C ARG A 77 -5.06 -35.17 11.80
N LEU A 78 -5.78 -34.13 12.25
CA LEU A 78 -5.66 -33.60 13.61
C LEU A 78 -6.02 -34.64 14.67
N TYR A 79 -7.08 -35.43 14.46
CA TYR A 79 -7.48 -36.51 15.37
C TYR A 79 -6.44 -37.62 15.44
N ASP A 80 -5.95 -38.09 14.29
CA ASP A 80 -4.98 -39.18 14.23
C ASP A 80 -3.63 -38.76 14.84
N ALA A 81 -3.15 -37.53 14.58
CA ALA A 81 -1.95 -36.98 15.21
C ALA A 81 -2.09 -36.86 16.73
N ALA A 82 -3.25 -36.41 17.22
CA ALA A 82 -3.53 -36.34 18.65
C ALA A 82 -3.62 -37.74 19.31
N LEU A 83 -4.14 -38.74 18.59
CA LEU A 83 -4.25 -40.12 19.06
C LEU A 83 -2.89 -40.84 19.11
N ASP A 84 -2.04 -40.63 18.09
CA ASP A 84 -0.68 -41.18 18.00
C ASP A 84 0.27 -40.58 19.05
N ALA A 85 0.03 -39.34 19.47
CA ALA A 85 0.67 -38.74 20.65
C ALA A 85 0.34 -39.49 21.97
N GLY A 86 -0.57 -40.47 21.94
CA GLY A 86 -0.85 -41.42 23.02
C GLY A 86 -1.98 -41.01 23.96
N VAL A 87 -2.95 -40.25 23.48
CA VAL A 87 -3.84 -39.44 24.30
C VAL A 87 -5.28 -39.93 24.22
N ALA A 88 -5.75 -40.59 25.27
CA ALA A 88 -7.17 -40.92 25.41
C ALA A 88 -7.89 -40.05 26.44
N ASP A 89 -7.15 -39.38 27.35
CA ASP A 89 -7.72 -38.71 28.53
C ASP A 89 -6.91 -37.48 29.05
N ASP A 90 -5.78 -37.06 28.42
CA ASP A 90 -4.90 -35.98 28.92
C ASP A 90 -4.75 -34.83 27.90
N PRO A 91 -5.05 -33.55 28.22
CA PRO A 91 -4.93 -32.45 27.27
C PRO A 91 -3.50 -32.23 26.77
N VAL A 92 -3.32 -32.04 25.46
CA VAL A 92 -2.01 -31.77 24.83
C VAL A 92 -2.03 -30.42 24.12
N PRO A 93 -0.95 -29.62 24.17
CA PRO A 93 -0.90 -28.34 23.48
C PRO A 93 -1.14 -28.50 21.98
N LEU A 94 -2.13 -27.78 21.46
CA LEU A 94 -2.56 -27.83 20.06
C LEU A 94 -1.38 -27.60 19.10
N GLY A 95 -0.52 -26.63 19.39
CA GLY A 95 0.65 -26.31 18.57
C GLY A 95 1.60 -27.50 18.38
N SER A 96 1.71 -28.42 19.35
CA SER A 96 2.57 -29.61 19.19
C SER A 96 1.97 -30.70 18.31
N VAL A 97 0.65 -30.66 18.07
CA VAL A 97 -0.08 -31.64 17.27
C VAL A 97 -0.30 -31.14 15.84
N LEU A 98 -0.38 -29.82 15.63
CA LEU A 98 -0.53 -29.22 14.30
C LEU A 98 0.64 -29.54 13.37
N ASP A 99 1.88 -29.46 13.87
CA ASP A 99 3.08 -29.83 13.11
C ASP A 99 3.06 -31.31 12.68
N ASP A 100 2.68 -32.21 13.60
CA ASP A 100 2.60 -33.65 13.34
C ASP A 100 1.42 -34.00 12.41
N ALA A 101 0.34 -33.21 12.45
CA ALA A 101 -0.79 -33.32 11.53
C ALA A 101 -0.51 -32.72 10.15
N GLY A 102 0.58 -31.93 10.01
CA GLY A 102 0.95 -31.21 8.79
C GLY A 102 -0.09 -30.15 8.39
N LEU A 103 -0.60 -29.41 9.37
CA LEU A 103 -1.63 -28.37 9.19
C LEU A 103 -1.04 -27.00 9.48
N ASP A 104 -1.17 -26.07 8.53
CA ASP A 104 -0.79 -24.66 8.63
C ASP A 104 -1.87 -23.75 8.00
N GLY A 105 -1.83 -22.45 8.35
CA GLY A 105 -2.75 -21.44 7.82
C GLY A 105 -4.24 -21.80 7.96
N GLU A 106 -5.00 -21.60 6.87
CA GLU A 106 -6.45 -21.82 6.80
C GLU A 106 -6.87 -23.28 7.09
N ALA A 107 -5.99 -24.25 6.83
CA ALA A 107 -6.25 -25.66 7.12
C ALA A 107 -6.41 -25.93 8.63
N VAL A 108 -5.80 -25.10 9.49
CA VAL A 108 -5.97 -25.17 10.95
C VAL A 108 -7.38 -24.78 11.35
N ASP A 109 -7.92 -23.69 10.81
CA ASP A 109 -9.27 -23.22 11.13
C ASP A 109 -10.33 -24.20 10.63
N ILE A 110 -10.14 -24.73 9.42
CA ILE A 110 -10.99 -25.78 8.84
C ILE A 110 -10.96 -27.04 9.73
N ALA A 111 -9.78 -27.48 10.15
CA ALA A 111 -9.64 -28.63 11.04
C ALA A 111 -10.38 -28.40 12.36
N LEU A 112 -10.16 -27.27 13.03
CA LEU A 112 -10.77 -26.96 14.34
C LEU A 112 -12.30 -26.86 14.26
N ALA A 113 -12.84 -26.19 13.24
CA ALA A 113 -14.28 -26.03 13.06
C ALA A 113 -14.99 -27.38 12.86
N ASN A 114 -14.38 -28.28 12.08
CA ASN A 114 -14.97 -29.59 11.79
C ASN A 114 -14.69 -30.62 12.90
N PHE A 115 -13.56 -30.53 13.58
CA PHE A 115 -13.18 -31.40 14.69
C PHE A 115 -14.23 -31.40 15.82
N ALA A 116 -14.68 -30.20 16.21
CA ALA A 116 -15.74 -30.03 17.20
C ALA A 116 -17.12 -30.48 16.65
N ARG A 117 -17.44 -30.14 15.39
CA ARG A 117 -18.72 -30.51 14.75
C ARG A 117 -18.92 -32.03 14.68
N LYS A 118 -17.85 -32.76 14.33
CA LYS A 118 -17.87 -34.22 14.15
C LYS A 118 -17.69 -35.00 15.46
N GLY A 119 -17.50 -34.29 16.58
CA GLY A 119 -17.37 -34.90 17.91
C GLY A 119 -16.11 -35.75 18.04
N TYR A 120 -15.04 -35.40 17.33
CA TYR A 120 -13.75 -36.08 17.40
C TYR A 120 -13.04 -35.82 18.73
N GLY A 121 -13.41 -34.74 19.42
CA GLY A 121 -12.83 -34.33 20.69
C GLY A 121 -13.22 -32.92 21.09
N GLU A 122 -12.53 -32.37 22.10
CA GLU A 122 -12.70 -31.02 22.61
C GLU A 122 -11.36 -30.25 22.56
N VAL A 123 -11.42 -28.97 22.18
CA VAL A 123 -10.28 -28.04 22.23
C VAL A 123 -10.58 -26.96 23.26
N GLU A 124 -9.81 -26.91 24.34
CA GLU A 124 -9.97 -25.93 25.42
C GLU A 124 -8.61 -25.31 25.79
N GLN A 125 -8.55 -23.98 25.86
CA GLN A 125 -7.36 -23.21 26.30
C GLN A 125 -6.06 -23.66 25.60
N GLY A 126 -6.10 -23.79 24.27
CA GLY A 126 -4.94 -24.20 23.48
C GLY A 126 -4.52 -25.66 23.64
N ASN A 127 -5.38 -26.51 24.23
CA ASN A 127 -5.12 -27.95 24.35
C ASN A 127 -6.21 -28.77 23.64
N VAL A 128 -5.82 -29.86 22.98
CA VAL A 128 -6.71 -30.81 22.31
C VAL A 128 -6.86 -32.09 23.15
N THR A 129 -8.08 -32.62 23.18
CA THR A 129 -8.42 -33.95 23.71
C THR A 129 -9.27 -34.69 22.67
N VAL A 130 -9.12 -36.00 22.56
CA VAL A 130 -9.82 -36.82 21.54
C VAL A 130 -10.72 -37.87 22.19
N ASP A 131 -11.84 -38.22 21.57
CA ASP A 131 -12.67 -39.36 21.98
C ASP A 131 -12.14 -40.65 21.33
N PRO A 132 -11.49 -41.57 22.07
CA PRO A 132 -10.89 -42.78 21.52
C PRO A 132 -11.92 -43.79 20.95
N GLY A 133 -13.22 -43.51 21.10
CA GLY A 133 -14.30 -44.28 20.48
C GLY A 133 -14.58 -43.92 19.02
N VAL A 134 -13.97 -42.86 18.49
CA VAL A 134 -14.17 -42.37 17.12
C VAL A 134 -13.23 -43.08 16.14
N SER A 135 -13.76 -43.39 14.96
CA SER A 135 -13.04 -44.02 13.86
C SER A 135 -13.11 -43.08 12.66
N THR A 136 -12.01 -42.40 12.35
CA THR A 136 -11.89 -41.43 11.24
C THR A 136 -12.13 -42.08 9.88
N GLY A 137 -11.71 -43.35 9.71
CA GLY A 137 -12.02 -44.14 8.51
C GLY A 137 -13.49 -44.53 8.35
N ASP A 138 -14.32 -44.29 9.38
CA ASP A 138 -15.76 -44.48 9.31
C ASP A 138 -16.55 -43.19 9.04
N ASP A 139 -15.86 -42.06 8.83
CA ASP A 139 -16.45 -40.77 8.51
C ASP A 139 -17.14 -40.79 7.14
N ASP A 140 -18.41 -40.37 7.11
CA ASP A 140 -19.25 -40.47 5.91
C ASP A 140 -18.79 -39.48 4.83
N GLU A 141 -18.24 -38.31 5.19
CA GLU A 141 -17.67 -37.35 4.24
C GLU A 141 -16.37 -37.90 3.64
N TYR A 142 -15.47 -38.44 4.46
CA TYR A 142 -14.22 -39.03 3.97
C TYR A 142 -14.45 -40.26 3.07
N ARG A 143 -15.38 -41.15 3.44
CA ARG A 143 -15.75 -42.29 2.59
C ARG A 143 -16.35 -41.87 1.27
N ALA A 144 -17.14 -40.79 1.26
CA ALA A 144 -17.69 -40.23 0.03
C ALA A 144 -16.58 -39.68 -0.88
N LEU A 145 -15.59 -38.97 -0.32
CA LEU A 145 -14.43 -38.50 -1.09
C LEU A 145 -13.64 -39.67 -1.71
N VAL A 146 -13.30 -40.69 -0.93
CA VAL A 146 -12.53 -41.86 -1.41
C VAL A 146 -13.32 -42.67 -2.46
N ALA A 147 -14.64 -42.78 -2.28
CA ALA A 147 -15.51 -43.44 -3.26
C ALA A 147 -15.53 -42.66 -4.58
N LEU A 148 -15.71 -41.33 -4.54
CA LEU A 148 -15.69 -40.47 -5.72
C LEU A 148 -14.34 -40.51 -6.43
N ASP A 149 -13.22 -40.46 -5.69
CA ASP A 149 -11.86 -40.55 -6.27
C ASP A 149 -11.61 -41.90 -6.95
N SER A 150 -12.18 -42.98 -6.40
CA SER A 150 -12.13 -44.33 -6.97
C SER A 150 -13.12 -44.54 -8.13
N GLY A 151 -13.95 -43.54 -8.45
CA GLY A 151 -14.99 -43.60 -9.48
C GLY A 151 -16.19 -44.47 -9.10
N GLU A 152 -16.46 -44.64 -7.80
CA GLU A 152 -17.64 -45.31 -7.26
C GLU A 152 -18.77 -44.30 -6.99
N ASP A 153 -20.02 -44.71 -7.20
CA ASP A 153 -21.20 -43.89 -6.89
C ASP A 153 -21.42 -43.78 -5.37
N VAL A 154 -21.78 -42.60 -4.88
CA VAL A 154 -22.09 -42.33 -3.47
C VAL A 154 -23.61 -42.15 -3.29
N ASP A 155 -24.24 -43.07 -2.56
CA ASP A 155 -25.69 -43.03 -2.28
C ASP A 155 -26.07 -42.17 -1.05
N ASP A 156 -25.08 -41.60 -0.35
CA ASP A 156 -25.28 -40.80 0.87
C ASP A 156 -25.45 -39.31 0.55
N ALA A 157 -26.71 -38.90 0.39
CA ALA A 157 -27.06 -37.52 0.04
C ALA A 157 -26.65 -36.50 1.12
N ASP A 158 -26.68 -36.88 2.41
CA ASP A 158 -26.32 -35.97 3.49
C ASP A 158 -24.80 -35.71 3.50
N ALA A 159 -23.98 -36.74 3.23
CA ALA A 159 -22.53 -36.60 3.09
C ALA A 159 -22.16 -35.74 1.86
N LEU A 160 -22.78 -36.02 0.71
CA LEU A 160 -22.56 -35.23 -0.49
C LEU A 160 -22.95 -33.75 -0.28
N ASP A 161 -24.03 -33.46 0.46
CA ASP A 161 -24.49 -32.08 0.70
C ASP A 161 -23.50 -31.29 1.57
N GLN A 162 -22.82 -31.99 2.48
CA GLN A 162 -21.78 -31.39 3.31
C GLN A 162 -20.50 -31.14 2.51
N LEU A 163 -20.11 -32.08 1.63
CA LEU A 163 -18.95 -31.89 0.75
C LEU A 163 -19.17 -30.72 -0.21
N ASP A 164 -20.38 -30.55 -0.76
CA ASP A 164 -20.73 -29.45 -1.67
C ASP A 164 -20.67 -28.08 -0.96
N ARG A 165 -21.22 -27.98 0.26
CA ARG A 165 -21.10 -26.76 1.08
C ARG A 165 -19.67 -26.40 1.48
N ARG A 166 -18.79 -27.40 1.53
CA ARG A 166 -17.36 -27.24 1.83
C ARG A 166 -16.54 -26.94 0.57
N GLY A 167 -17.15 -26.91 -0.63
CA GLY A 167 -16.42 -26.72 -1.89
C GLY A 167 -15.54 -27.91 -2.30
N LEU A 168 -15.77 -29.11 -1.74
CA LEU A 168 -14.95 -30.30 -1.98
C LEU A 168 -15.44 -31.15 -3.15
N VAL A 169 -16.67 -30.92 -3.60
CA VAL A 169 -17.26 -31.56 -4.78
C VAL A 169 -17.97 -30.52 -5.62
N GLU A 170 -18.00 -30.76 -6.93
CA GLU A 170 -18.81 -30.01 -7.88
C GLU A 170 -19.92 -30.91 -8.41
N ARG A 171 -21.16 -30.44 -8.33
CA ARG A 171 -22.34 -31.15 -8.82
C ARG A 171 -22.77 -30.60 -10.16
N THR A 172 -22.72 -31.44 -11.18
CA THR A 172 -23.22 -31.10 -12.52
C THR A 172 -24.46 -31.92 -12.83
N GLU A 173 -25.59 -31.25 -13.04
CA GLU A 173 -26.79 -31.90 -13.55
C GLU A 173 -26.76 -31.93 -15.09
N ARG A 174 -26.91 -33.12 -15.67
CA ARG A 174 -27.08 -33.31 -17.11
C ARG A 174 -28.40 -33.99 -17.43
N THR A 175 -29.24 -33.34 -18.23
CA THR A 175 -30.43 -33.99 -18.77
C THR A 175 -30.07 -34.95 -19.90
N VAL A 176 -30.24 -36.25 -19.67
CA VAL A 176 -30.12 -37.28 -20.70
C VAL A 176 -31.47 -37.50 -21.37
N ARG A 177 -31.49 -37.28 -22.69
CA ARG A 177 -32.67 -37.46 -23.54
C ARG A 177 -32.57 -38.77 -24.30
N SER A 178 -33.66 -39.53 -24.29
CA SER A 178 -33.77 -40.77 -25.06
C SER A 178 -35.05 -40.79 -25.87
N VAL A 179 -34.97 -41.41 -27.06
CA VAL A 179 -36.11 -41.55 -27.98
C VAL A 179 -36.38 -43.02 -28.28
N ARG A 180 -37.66 -43.36 -28.45
CA ARG A 180 -38.13 -44.70 -28.83
C ARG A 180 -39.14 -44.62 -29.96
N LEU A 181 -39.10 -45.59 -30.87
CA LEU A 181 -40.10 -45.67 -31.94
C LEU A 181 -41.49 -46.01 -31.40
N THR A 182 -42.50 -45.21 -31.76
CA THR A 182 -43.90 -45.53 -31.48
C THR A 182 -44.45 -46.52 -32.52
N GLN A 183 -45.64 -47.07 -32.27
CA GLN A 183 -46.32 -47.94 -33.23
C GLN A 183 -46.66 -47.22 -34.55
N ASP A 184 -46.92 -45.91 -34.48
CA ASP A 184 -47.16 -45.06 -35.64
C ASP A 184 -45.84 -44.76 -36.38
N GLY A 185 -44.74 -44.54 -35.65
CA GLY A 185 -43.38 -44.45 -36.21
C GLY A 185 -42.95 -45.71 -36.98
N VAL A 186 -43.22 -46.90 -36.43
CA VAL A 186 -42.96 -48.18 -37.13
C VAL A 186 -43.75 -48.25 -38.43
N THR A 187 -45.02 -47.84 -38.40
CA THR A 187 -45.90 -47.85 -39.56
C THR A 187 -45.39 -46.88 -40.63
N ALA A 188 -44.99 -45.66 -40.25
CA ALA A 188 -44.42 -44.66 -41.15
C ALA A 188 -43.14 -45.15 -41.85
N LEU A 189 -42.22 -45.82 -41.12
CA LEU A 189 -41.04 -46.44 -41.71
C LEU A 189 -41.38 -47.54 -42.72
N MET A 190 -42.41 -48.35 -42.45
CA MET A 190 -42.84 -49.43 -43.36
C MET A 190 -43.51 -48.90 -44.63
N GLU A 191 -44.21 -47.77 -44.55
CA GLU A 191 -44.86 -47.12 -45.70
C GLU A 191 -43.90 -46.31 -46.57
N GLY A 192 -42.70 -45.99 -46.06
CA GLY A 192 -41.62 -45.30 -46.77
C GLY A 192 -41.53 -43.81 -46.41
N VAL A 193 -40.36 -43.40 -45.92
CA VAL A 193 -40.03 -42.02 -45.53
C VAL A 193 -38.87 -41.50 -46.40
N GLU A 194 -39.07 -40.34 -47.03
CA GLU A 194 -38.12 -39.67 -47.93
C GLU A 194 -37.68 -38.32 -47.33
N ALA A 195 -36.42 -37.92 -47.56
CA ALA A 195 -35.87 -36.66 -47.06
C ALA A 195 -36.45 -35.46 -47.84
N ALA A 196 -36.91 -34.42 -47.14
CA ALA A 196 -37.25 -33.13 -47.70
C ALA A 196 -35.96 -32.29 -47.89
N GLU A 197 -35.79 -31.65 -49.04
CA GLU A 197 -34.68 -30.73 -49.31
C GLU A 197 -34.96 -29.38 -48.61
N THR A 198 -34.63 -29.28 -47.33
CA THR A 198 -34.66 -28.01 -46.58
C THR A 198 -33.29 -27.36 -46.53
N VAL A 199 -33.26 -26.04 -46.35
CA VAL A 199 -32.04 -25.24 -46.23
C VAL A 199 -32.01 -24.55 -44.87
N ASP A 200 -30.93 -24.73 -44.12
CA ASP A 200 -30.77 -24.15 -42.79
C ASP A 200 -30.40 -22.65 -42.83
N GLU A 201 -29.58 -22.23 -43.79
CA GLU A 201 -29.08 -20.87 -43.88
C GLU A 201 -29.14 -20.30 -45.30
N LEU A 202 -29.40 -19.00 -45.40
CA LEU A 202 -29.42 -18.29 -46.67
C LEU A 202 -27.99 -17.98 -47.12
N THR A 203 -27.49 -18.70 -48.14
CA THR A 203 -26.13 -18.50 -48.66
C THR A 203 -26.07 -17.52 -49.85
N PRO A 204 -24.92 -16.86 -50.09
CA PRO A 204 -24.69 -16.05 -51.29
C PRO A 204 -24.91 -16.83 -52.60
N GLU A 205 -24.53 -18.11 -52.62
CA GLU A 205 -24.71 -19.01 -53.77
C GLU A 205 -26.19 -19.25 -54.06
N LEU A 206 -27.02 -19.52 -53.03
CA LEU A 206 -28.46 -19.67 -53.17
C LEU A 206 -29.11 -18.38 -53.70
N LEU A 207 -28.66 -17.23 -53.19
CA LEU A 207 -29.10 -15.91 -53.65
C LEU A 207 -28.76 -15.66 -55.12
N ALA A 208 -27.53 -16.02 -55.53
CA ALA A 208 -27.04 -15.85 -56.89
C ALA A 208 -27.69 -16.82 -57.89
N SER A 209 -27.92 -18.08 -57.49
CA SER A 209 -28.57 -19.10 -58.32
C SER A 209 -30.08 -18.85 -58.45
N GLY A 210 -30.69 -18.26 -57.42
CA GLY A 210 -32.12 -18.01 -57.33
C GLY A 210 -32.94 -19.20 -56.84
N GLU A 211 -32.27 -20.30 -56.47
CA GLU A 211 -32.85 -21.55 -55.95
C GLU A 211 -33.53 -21.36 -54.60
N TRP A 212 -33.22 -20.28 -53.86
CA TRP A 212 -33.91 -19.90 -52.62
C TRP A 212 -35.44 -19.78 -52.76
N ARG A 213 -35.96 -19.64 -54.00
CA ARG A 213 -37.41 -19.58 -54.28
C ARG A 213 -38.09 -20.94 -54.25
N ASP A 214 -37.31 -22.00 -54.44
CA ASP A 214 -37.79 -23.36 -54.67
C ASP A 214 -37.42 -24.32 -53.53
N VAL A 215 -36.69 -23.84 -52.50
CA VAL A 215 -36.31 -24.57 -51.28
C VAL A 215 -37.14 -24.10 -50.08
N GLU A 216 -37.33 -24.99 -49.11
CA GLU A 216 -38.00 -24.69 -47.83
C GLU A 216 -36.95 -24.45 -46.74
N PHE A 217 -37.09 -23.39 -45.94
CA PHE A 217 -36.12 -23.08 -44.88
C PHE A 217 -36.49 -23.79 -43.59
N THR A 218 -35.49 -24.29 -42.87
CA THR A 218 -35.69 -24.83 -41.52
C THR A 218 -36.17 -23.71 -40.57
N ASP A 219 -37.24 -23.95 -39.82
CA ASP A 219 -37.75 -22.97 -38.85
C ASP A 219 -36.76 -22.78 -37.69
N TYR A 220 -36.47 -21.53 -37.34
CA TYR A 220 -35.71 -21.20 -36.13
C TYR A 220 -36.60 -21.38 -34.89
N ASN A 221 -36.06 -21.99 -33.84
CA ASN A 221 -36.64 -21.87 -32.50
C ASN A 221 -36.37 -20.46 -31.95
N VAL A 222 -37.24 -19.51 -32.30
CA VAL A 222 -37.17 -18.11 -31.85
C VAL A 222 -37.40 -17.92 -30.35
N ALA A 223 -37.72 -18.99 -29.62
CA ALA A 223 -37.84 -19.00 -28.17
C ALA A 223 -36.60 -19.59 -27.46
N ALA A 224 -35.61 -20.09 -28.21
CA ALA A 224 -34.32 -20.49 -27.65
C ALA A 224 -33.51 -19.25 -27.27
N ASP A 225 -32.70 -19.39 -26.21
CA ASP A 225 -31.77 -18.34 -25.83
C ASP A 225 -30.76 -18.08 -26.96
N ALA A 226 -30.50 -16.79 -27.19
CA ALA A 226 -29.48 -16.39 -28.15
C ALA A 226 -28.09 -16.66 -27.56
N PRO A 227 -27.07 -16.91 -28.40
CA PRO A 227 -25.69 -16.93 -27.94
C PRO A 227 -25.35 -15.63 -27.20
N GLU A 228 -24.71 -15.74 -26.05
CA GLU A 228 -24.22 -14.58 -25.33
C GLU A 228 -23.10 -13.92 -26.14
N SER A 229 -23.25 -12.61 -26.40
CA SER A 229 -22.18 -11.79 -26.95
C SER A 229 -21.36 -11.23 -25.79
N GLN A 230 -20.04 -11.33 -25.85
CA GLN A 230 -19.15 -10.65 -24.90
C GLN A 230 -18.80 -9.25 -25.45
N PRO A 231 -19.43 -8.17 -24.94
CA PRO A 231 -19.03 -6.83 -25.33
C PRO A 231 -17.69 -6.47 -24.69
N GLY A 232 -16.96 -5.53 -25.28
CA GLY A 232 -15.83 -4.90 -24.61
C GLY A 232 -16.26 -4.25 -23.30
N ARG A 233 -15.37 -4.22 -22.32
CA ARG A 233 -15.64 -3.72 -20.97
C ARG A 233 -14.54 -2.77 -20.51
N LYS A 234 -14.92 -1.77 -19.71
CA LYS A 234 -13.97 -0.88 -19.04
C LYS A 234 -13.52 -1.51 -17.72
N HIS A 235 -12.25 -1.39 -17.36
CA HIS A 235 -11.74 -1.91 -16.09
C HIS A 235 -12.49 -1.28 -14.89
N SER A 236 -12.86 -2.09 -13.89
CA SER A 236 -13.69 -1.64 -12.75
C SER A 236 -13.06 -0.50 -11.96
N LEU A 237 -11.77 -0.61 -11.60
CA LEU A 237 -11.05 0.48 -10.92
C LEU A 237 -11.01 1.77 -11.75
N ARG A 238 -10.95 1.66 -13.09
CA ARG A 238 -10.94 2.83 -13.97
C ARG A 238 -12.32 3.50 -13.99
N GLN A 239 -13.40 2.72 -13.99
CA GLN A 239 -14.75 3.26 -13.88
C GLN A 239 -14.93 4.04 -12.57
N MET A 240 -14.37 3.53 -11.46
CA MET A 240 -14.39 4.24 -10.18
C MET A 240 -13.55 5.52 -10.23
N ALA A 241 -12.32 5.44 -10.75
CA ALA A 241 -11.46 6.61 -10.93
C ALA A 241 -12.17 7.70 -11.75
N ASP A 242 -12.83 7.35 -12.86
CA ASP A 242 -13.58 8.32 -13.67
C ASP A 242 -14.75 8.96 -12.93
N ARG A 243 -15.47 8.19 -12.12
CA ARG A 243 -16.54 8.71 -11.28
C ARG A 243 -15.98 9.75 -10.30
N VAL A 244 -14.82 9.49 -9.69
CA VAL A 244 -14.13 10.45 -8.82
C VAL A 244 -13.72 11.70 -9.61
N LYS A 245 -13.15 11.54 -10.82
CA LYS A 245 -12.80 12.69 -11.70
C LYS A 245 -14.02 13.55 -12.01
N ASP A 246 -15.16 12.95 -12.34
CA ASP A 246 -16.39 13.68 -12.65
C ASP A 246 -16.94 14.46 -11.46
N VAL A 247 -16.88 13.88 -10.26
CA VAL A 247 -17.26 14.57 -9.02
C VAL A 247 -16.37 15.78 -8.77
N LEU A 248 -15.04 15.60 -8.81
CA LEU A 248 -14.08 16.68 -8.57
C LEU A 248 -14.21 17.79 -9.63
N VAL A 249 -14.37 17.44 -10.90
CA VAL A 249 -14.64 18.43 -11.97
C VAL A 249 -15.96 19.16 -11.72
N GLY A 250 -17.00 18.45 -11.28
CA GLY A 250 -18.30 19.03 -10.90
C GLY A 250 -18.20 20.01 -9.72
N MET A 251 -17.28 19.74 -8.78
CA MET A 251 -16.94 20.61 -7.64
C MET A 251 -16.00 21.78 -8.02
N GLY A 252 -15.63 21.90 -9.30
CA GLY A 252 -14.83 23.02 -9.80
C GLY A 252 -13.31 22.79 -9.81
N PHE A 253 -12.84 21.55 -9.63
CA PHE A 253 -11.42 21.21 -9.67
C PHE A 253 -10.90 20.98 -11.09
N LYS A 254 -9.65 21.39 -11.34
CA LYS A 254 -8.93 21.17 -12.59
C LYS A 254 -7.91 20.05 -12.43
N GLU A 255 -7.84 19.15 -13.40
CA GLU A 255 -6.92 18.01 -13.33
C GLU A 255 -5.47 18.45 -13.58
N MET A 256 -4.56 18.04 -12.70
CA MET A 256 -3.11 18.21 -12.77
C MET A 256 -2.47 17.00 -13.44
N GLN A 257 -1.30 17.24 -14.05
CA GLN A 257 -0.42 16.20 -14.57
C GLN A 257 1.03 16.62 -14.37
N GLY A 258 1.93 15.63 -14.40
CA GLY A 258 3.37 15.85 -14.40
C GLY A 258 4.13 14.53 -14.49
N PRO A 259 5.46 14.59 -14.36
CA PRO A 259 6.34 13.46 -14.62
C PRO A 259 6.13 12.34 -13.59
N THR A 260 6.37 11.11 -14.04
CA THR A 260 6.36 9.90 -13.23
C THR A 260 7.73 9.69 -12.58
N VAL A 261 8.80 9.88 -13.36
CA VAL A 261 10.18 9.93 -12.92
C VAL A 261 10.54 11.38 -12.64
N ASP A 262 10.84 11.69 -11.39
CA ASP A 262 11.13 13.07 -10.98
C ASP A 262 12.30 13.15 -10.00
N ALA A 263 12.86 14.35 -9.85
CA ALA A 263 13.93 14.63 -8.91
C ALA A 263 13.41 14.65 -7.48
N ASP A 264 14.20 14.14 -6.55
CA ASP A 264 13.90 14.12 -5.12
C ASP A 264 13.61 15.52 -4.56
N PHE A 265 14.14 16.55 -5.22
CA PHE A 265 13.81 17.95 -4.99
C PHE A 265 12.30 18.24 -5.11
N TRP A 266 11.68 17.82 -6.21
CA TRP A 266 10.26 18.06 -6.47
C TRP A 266 9.37 17.10 -5.70
N ILE A 267 9.85 15.86 -5.53
CA ILE A 267 9.12 14.83 -4.81
C ILE A 267 9.04 15.18 -3.32
N HIS A 268 10.15 15.63 -2.71
CA HIS A 268 10.23 15.74 -1.25
C HIS A 268 10.69 17.11 -0.75
N ASP A 269 11.78 17.68 -1.29
CA ASP A 269 12.38 18.90 -0.71
C ASP A 269 11.43 20.11 -0.79
N CYS A 270 10.74 20.29 -1.92
CA CYS A 270 9.71 21.33 -2.11
C CYS A 270 8.47 21.13 -1.22
N LEU A 271 8.29 19.94 -0.65
CA LEU A 271 7.26 19.63 0.35
C LEU A 271 7.80 19.75 1.76
N PHE A 272 8.86 20.53 1.97
CA PHE A 272 9.49 20.71 3.28
C PHE A 272 9.82 19.37 3.99
N MET A 273 9.98 18.26 3.26
CA MET A 273 10.25 16.96 3.88
C MET A 273 11.76 16.75 4.01
N PRO A 274 12.30 16.53 5.22
CA PRO A 274 13.75 16.52 5.42
C PRO A 274 14.44 15.40 4.61
N GLN A 275 15.70 15.63 4.17
CA GLN A 275 16.43 14.66 3.33
C GLN A 275 16.76 13.34 4.04
N ASP A 276 16.75 13.34 5.38
CA ASP A 276 16.93 12.18 6.23
C ASP A 276 15.63 11.51 6.67
N HIS A 277 14.49 11.90 6.09
CA HIS A 277 13.20 11.28 6.40
C HIS A 277 13.21 9.77 6.03
N PRO A 278 12.67 8.87 6.89
CA PRO A 278 12.63 7.43 6.63
C PRO A 278 12.06 7.06 5.26
N ALA A 279 10.94 7.68 4.86
CA ALA A 279 10.31 7.49 3.55
C ALA A 279 11.17 7.85 2.32
N ARG A 280 12.38 8.42 2.49
CA ARG A 280 13.35 8.71 1.41
C ARG A 280 14.47 7.67 1.34
N THR A 281 14.43 6.63 2.17
CA THR A 281 15.38 5.53 2.13
C THR A 281 15.12 4.60 0.93
N HIS A 282 16.07 3.72 0.62
CA HIS A 282 15.90 2.75 -0.47
C HIS A 282 14.80 1.71 -0.18
N TRP A 283 14.43 1.52 1.09
CA TRP A 283 13.37 0.62 1.51
C TRP A 283 11.98 1.12 1.13
N ASP A 284 11.75 2.44 1.08
CA ASP A 284 10.42 3.01 0.79
C ASP A 284 10.31 3.59 -0.64
N ARG A 285 11.46 3.86 -1.28
CA ARG A 285 11.54 4.62 -2.55
C ARG A 285 12.24 3.86 -3.67
N PHE A 286 11.57 3.76 -4.82
CA PHE A 286 12.19 3.32 -6.07
C PHE A 286 13.14 4.39 -6.65
N ALA A 287 14.39 4.37 -6.22
CA ALA A 287 15.45 5.19 -6.81
C ALA A 287 15.80 4.70 -8.23
N ILE A 288 15.99 5.65 -9.16
CA ILE A 288 16.41 5.33 -10.53
C ILE A 288 17.93 5.13 -10.57
N GLU A 289 18.38 4.02 -11.16
CA GLU A 289 19.79 3.75 -11.42
C GLU A 289 20.26 4.46 -12.70
N GLU A 290 19.51 4.31 -13.79
CA GLU A 290 19.82 4.95 -15.06
C GLU A 290 18.55 5.53 -15.71
N PRO A 291 18.47 6.86 -15.91
CA PRO A 291 19.41 7.90 -15.47
C PRO A 291 19.31 8.20 -13.96
N ALA A 292 20.44 8.36 -13.28
CA ALA A 292 20.46 8.57 -11.82
C ALA A 292 20.02 9.98 -11.36
N LYS A 293 20.09 10.99 -12.24
CA LYS A 293 19.87 12.40 -11.85
C LYS A 293 19.34 13.29 -12.96
N ILE A 294 18.66 14.36 -12.55
CA ILE A 294 18.19 15.45 -13.42
C ILE A 294 19.36 16.38 -13.81
N ASP A 295 19.27 16.97 -15.00
CA ASP A 295 20.31 17.88 -15.51
C ASP A 295 20.33 19.22 -14.76
N ASP A 296 19.17 19.89 -14.70
CA ASP A 296 19.04 21.23 -14.12
C ASP A 296 17.85 21.32 -13.15
N LEU A 297 18.09 22.02 -12.03
CA LEU A 297 17.06 22.48 -11.08
C LEU A 297 17.02 24.03 -11.06
N PRO A 298 15.86 24.66 -10.78
CA PRO A 298 15.77 26.13 -10.71
C PRO A 298 16.57 26.68 -9.51
N ALA A 299 17.77 27.19 -9.76
CA ALA A 299 18.73 27.57 -8.72
C ALA A 299 18.18 28.54 -7.66
N ASP A 300 17.37 29.53 -8.06
CA ASP A 300 16.77 30.48 -7.14
C ASP A 300 15.72 29.81 -6.22
N LEU A 301 15.00 28.79 -6.71
CA LEU A 301 14.04 28.03 -5.90
C LEU A 301 14.77 27.07 -4.96
N VAL A 302 15.81 26.39 -5.45
CA VAL A 302 16.66 25.51 -4.64
C VAL A 302 17.22 26.24 -3.42
N GLU A 303 17.74 27.46 -3.59
CA GLU A 303 18.30 28.21 -2.45
C GLU A 303 17.21 28.61 -1.43
N ARG A 304 16.01 28.98 -1.88
CA ARG A 304 14.90 29.31 -0.97
C ARG A 304 14.44 28.08 -0.17
N VAL A 305 14.28 26.94 -0.84
CA VAL A 305 13.91 25.67 -0.20
C VAL A 305 15.00 25.24 0.78
N ARG A 306 16.27 25.24 0.36
CA ARG A 306 17.41 24.92 1.21
C ARG A 306 17.48 25.83 2.45
N SER A 307 17.24 27.13 2.28
CA SER A 307 17.22 28.09 3.39
C SER A 307 16.10 27.78 4.37
N ALA A 308 14.88 27.49 3.90
CA ALA A 308 13.76 27.12 4.76
C ALA A 308 14.08 25.86 5.57
N HIS A 309 14.66 24.83 4.95
CA HIS A 309 15.05 23.59 5.64
C HIS A 309 16.11 23.79 6.72
N LEU A 310 17.09 24.68 6.50
CA LEU A 310 18.23 24.86 7.41
C LEU A 310 17.99 25.89 8.50
N GLU A 311 17.32 26.99 8.13
CA GLU A 311 17.26 28.23 8.90
C GLU A 311 15.81 28.63 9.25
N GLY A 312 14.80 27.98 8.67
CA GLY A 312 13.39 28.38 8.79
C GLY A 312 13.05 29.57 7.89
N ILE A 313 11.83 30.07 8.02
CA ILE A 313 11.32 31.29 7.37
C ILE A 313 11.04 32.42 8.38
N GLY A 314 11.41 33.66 8.05
CA GLY A 314 11.17 34.79 8.95
C GLY A 314 11.95 34.72 10.28
N GLU A 315 11.41 35.35 11.34
CA GLU A 315 12.05 35.39 12.67
C GLU A 315 11.51 34.33 13.64
N ASP A 316 10.34 33.75 13.36
CA ASP A 316 9.59 32.87 14.29
C ASP A 316 9.50 31.39 13.84
N SER A 317 10.00 31.05 12.64
CA SER A 317 10.13 29.67 12.14
C SER A 317 11.54 29.14 12.38
N GLU A 318 11.63 27.87 12.72
CA GLU A 318 12.88 27.13 12.81
C GLU A 318 12.91 26.04 11.72
N GLY A 319 14.03 25.93 10.99
CA GLY A 319 14.23 24.82 10.07
C GLY A 319 14.52 23.51 10.83
N TYR A 320 14.64 22.40 10.11
CA TYR A 320 14.98 21.10 10.71
C TYR A 320 16.40 21.02 11.30
N HIS A 321 17.25 22.01 11.04
CA HIS A 321 18.67 22.02 11.41
C HIS A 321 19.42 20.74 10.98
N SER A 322 18.94 20.13 9.89
CA SER A 322 19.48 18.91 9.28
C SER A 322 20.34 19.26 8.06
N PRO A 323 21.42 18.51 7.77
CA PRO A 323 22.20 18.73 6.55
C PRO A 323 21.32 18.62 5.30
N TRP A 324 21.51 19.53 4.35
CA TRP A 324 20.82 19.55 3.06
C TRP A 324 21.86 19.51 1.93
N ASP A 325 21.73 18.53 1.04
CA ASP A 325 22.64 18.24 -0.08
C ASP A 325 21.94 18.37 -1.44
N GLU A 326 22.49 19.20 -2.32
CA GLU A 326 21.96 19.41 -3.67
C GLU A 326 22.14 18.17 -4.56
N GLU A 327 23.21 17.40 -4.37
CA GLU A 327 23.41 16.17 -5.14
C GLU A 327 22.35 15.11 -4.81
N PHE A 328 21.88 15.06 -3.58
CA PHE A 328 20.74 14.22 -3.19
C PHE A 328 19.44 14.73 -3.82
N ALA A 329 19.19 16.05 -3.75
CA ALA A 329 18.01 16.68 -4.34
C ALA A 329 17.87 16.44 -5.86
N ARG A 330 18.99 16.28 -6.57
CA ARG A 330 19.03 16.00 -8.02
C ARG A 330 18.73 14.55 -8.40
N ARG A 331 18.77 13.61 -7.44
CA ARG A 331 18.56 12.18 -7.74
C ARG A 331 17.16 11.92 -8.25
N LEU A 332 17.03 11.03 -9.22
CA LEU A 332 15.74 10.64 -9.78
C LEU A 332 15.15 9.45 -9.01
N ALA A 333 13.84 9.48 -8.86
CA ALA A 333 13.05 8.38 -8.32
C ALA A 333 11.69 8.30 -9.04
N LEU A 334 11.03 7.13 -8.96
CA LEU A 334 9.60 7.09 -9.21
C LEU A 334 8.89 7.83 -8.08
N ARG A 335 7.93 8.68 -8.42
CA ARG A 335 7.20 9.46 -7.40
C ARG A 335 6.43 8.54 -6.44
N GLY A 336 6.77 8.59 -5.16
CA GLY A 336 6.08 7.84 -4.10
C GLY A 336 4.68 8.34 -3.76
N HIS A 337 4.36 9.56 -4.23
CA HIS A 337 3.07 10.19 -4.07
C HIS A 337 2.83 11.26 -5.16
N THR A 338 1.56 11.61 -5.41
CA THR A 338 1.21 12.63 -6.40
C THR A 338 1.48 14.06 -5.94
N THR A 339 1.78 14.30 -4.66
CA THR A 339 1.96 15.65 -4.09
C THR A 339 3.10 16.45 -4.73
N SER A 340 4.04 15.74 -5.37
CA SER A 340 5.06 16.30 -6.26
C SER A 340 4.48 17.13 -7.43
N LEU A 341 3.29 16.76 -7.92
CA LEU A 341 2.57 17.52 -8.93
C LEU A 341 2.10 18.87 -8.38
N THR A 342 1.66 18.88 -7.11
CA THR A 342 1.22 20.09 -6.40
C THR A 342 2.37 21.06 -6.21
N SER A 343 3.54 20.60 -5.75
CA SER A 343 4.72 21.46 -5.58
C SER A 343 5.14 22.13 -6.90
N ARG A 344 5.12 21.37 -8.02
CA ARG A 344 5.39 21.92 -9.36
C ARG A 344 4.35 22.94 -9.84
N HIS A 345 3.07 22.73 -9.54
CA HIS A 345 2.03 23.68 -9.91
C HIS A 345 2.12 24.96 -9.08
N LEU A 346 2.30 24.85 -7.76
CA LEU A 346 2.42 25.99 -6.85
C LEU A 346 3.69 26.81 -7.10
N ALA A 347 4.82 26.16 -7.42
CA ALA A 347 6.06 26.84 -7.80
C ALA A 347 5.97 27.57 -9.16
N GLY A 348 4.88 27.41 -9.90
CA GLY A 348 4.70 27.94 -11.24
C GLY A 348 5.49 27.21 -12.34
N GLU A 349 6.14 26.09 -12.03
CA GLU A 349 6.87 25.28 -13.01
C GLU A 349 5.92 24.65 -14.04
N ALA A 350 4.75 24.20 -13.61
CA ALA A 350 3.80 23.52 -14.50
C ALA A 350 2.96 24.47 -15.36
N LEU A 351 2.49 25.60 -14.81
CA LEU A 351 1.51 26.49 -15.45
C LEU A 351 1.87 27.99 -15.39
N GLY A 352 3.03 28.35 -14.84
CA GLY A 352 3.36 29.73 -14.47
C GLY A 352 2.71 30.16 -13.16
N GLU A 353 2.90 31.42 -12.79
CA GLU A 353 2.32 32.01 -11.57
C GLU A 353 0.79 31.86 -11.54
N LEU A 354 0.27 31.40 -10.40
CA LEU A 354 -1.16 31.17 -10.18
C LEU A 354 -1.74 32.33 -9.35
N GLU A 355 -2.89 32.86 -9.77
CA GLU A 355 -3.65 33.83 -8.99
C GLU A 355 -4.79 33.12 -8.23
N PRO A 356 -4.98 33.35 -6.93
CA PRO A 356 -6.10 32.79 -6.19
C PRO A 356 -7.45 33.34 -6.69
N PRO A 357 -8.54 32.57 -6.62
CA PRO A 357 -8.59 31.20 -6.13
C PRO A 357 -8.32 30.14 -7.21
N GLN A 358 -7.73 29.02 -6.81
CA GLN A 358 -7.54 27.84 -7.65
C GLN A 358 -7.99 26.55 -6.95
N ARG A 359 -8.41 25.56 -7.76
CA ARG A 359 -8.76 24.22 -7.31
C ARG A 359 -8.18 23.21 -8.29
N PHE A 360 -7.37 22.29 -7.80
CA PHE A 360 -6.68 21.31 -8.62
C PHE A 360 -6.72 19.92 -8.00
N PHE A 361 -6.68 18.89 -8.84
CA PHE A 361 -6.70 17.51 -8.40
C PHE A 361 -5.88 16.62 -9.33
N SER A 362 -5.41 15.47 -8.86
CA SER A 362 -4.84 14.42 -9.70
C SER A 362 -5.39 13.05 -9.29
N ILE A 363 -5.54 12.16 -10.27
CA ILE A 363 -5.73 10.73 -10.05
C ILE A 363 -4.74 10.02 -10.95
N GLU A 364 -3.60 9.66 -10.38
CA GLU A 364 -2.43 9.20 -11.10
C GLU A 364 -1.72 8.12 -10.29
N LYS A 365 -0.88 7.31 -10.94
CA LYS A 365 -0.12 6.28 -10.24
C LYS A 365 1.00 6.89 -9.38
N ALA A 366 1.18 6.30 -8.21
CA ALA A 366 2.29 6.46 -7.27
C ALA A 366 2.99 5.09 -7.06
N TYR A 367 4.24 5.11 -6.60
CA TYR A 367 5.11 3.93 -6.57
C TYR A 367 5.84 3.83 -5.22
N ARG A 368 5.64 2.75 -4.48
CA ARG A 368 6.30 2.52 -3.19
C ARG A 368 7.00 1.18 -3.17
N ASN A 369 8.18 1.14 -2.56
CA ASN A 369 9.01 -0.08 -2.52
C ASN A 369 8.63 -0.96 -1.32
N ASP A 370 7.33 -1.09 -1.05
CA ASP A 370 6.77 -1.75 0.14
C ASP A 370 6.68 -3.27 -0.07
N GLU A 371 6.54 -4.02 1.02
CA GLU A 371 6.24 -5.45 0.95
C GLU A 371 4.86 -5.68 0.30
N LEU A 372 4.79 -6.61 -0.65
CA LEU A 372 3.55 -6.92 -1.36
C LEU A 372 2.63 -7.75 -0.46
N ASP A 373 1.46 -7.22 -0.14
CA ASP A 373 0.40 -7.94 0.56
C ASP A 373 -0.97 -7.67 -0.06
N GLU A 374 -2.05 -8.05 0.64
CA GLU A 374 -3.42 -7.92 0.14
C GLU A 374 -3.85 -6.46 -0.06
N THR A 375 -3.17 -5.50 0.57
CA THR A 375 -3.52 -4.07 0.59
C THR A 375 -2.41 -3.15 0.06
N HIS A 376 -1.16 -3.60 0.05
CA HIS A 376 0.01 -2.88 -0.42
C HIS A 376 0.48 -3.37 -1.79
N LEU A 377 0.27 -2.53 -2.80
CA LEU A 377 0.79 -2.73 -4.16
C LEU A 377 1.98 -1.79 -4.43
N LEU A 378 2.99 -2.28 -5.14
CA LEU A 378 4.13 -1.45 -5.57
C LEU A 378 3.73 -0.30 -6.50
N GLU A 379 2.60 -0.45 -7.21
CA GLU A 379 1.97 0.61 -8.01
C GLU A 379 0.49 0.74 -7.67
N PHE A 380 0.06 1.93 -7.26
CA PHE A 380 -1.34 2.20 -6.94
C PHE A 380 -1.77 3.59 -7.41
N TYR A 381 -3.08 3.80 -7.55
CA TYR A 381 -3.62 5.12 -7.90
C TYR A 381 -3.81 5.95 -6.63
N GLN A 382 -3.13 7.08 -6.57
CA GLN A 382 -3.39 8.08 -5.55
C GLN A 382 -4.32 9.15 -6.09
N ILE A 383 -5.33 9.50 -5.29
CA ILE A 383 -6.20 10.63 -5.54
C ILE A 383 -5.72 11.77 -4.65
N GLU A 384 -5.50 12.93 -5.23
CA GLU A 384 -5.09 14.11 -4.50
C GLU A 384 -5.88 15.33 -4.97
N GLY A 385 -6.11 16.28 -4.09
CA GLY A 385 -6.61 17.59 -4.45
C GLY A 385 -6.11 18.70 -3.54
N TRP A 386 -6.17 19.92 -4.02
CA TRP A 386 -5.91 21.11 -3.24
C TRP A 386 -6.74 22.32 -3.68
N VAL A 387 -6.99 23.22 -2.73
CA VAL A 387 -7.67 24.51 -2.93
C VAL A 387 -6.77 25.61 -2.42
N MET A 388 -6.52 26.61 -3.27
CA MET A 388 -5.80 27.83 -2.92
C MET A 388 -6.79 28.99 -2.93
N ALA A 389 -6.90 29.72 -1.82
CA ALA A 389 -7.70 30.93 -1.72
C ALA A 389 -7.22 31.79 -0.54
N GLU A 390 -7.71 33.03 -0.47
CA GLU A 390 -7.50 33.88 0.69
C GLU A 390 -8.39 33.40 1.85
N GLU A 391 -7.85 33.34 3.07
CA GLU A 391 -8.58 33.08 4.32
C GLU A 391 -9.25 31.69 4.38
N LEU A 392 -8.53 30.64 3.93
CA LEU A 392 -9.01 29.26 4.12
C LEU A 392 -8.79 28.79 5.56
N SER A 393 -9.79 28.10 6.11
CA SER A 393 -9.73 27.53 7.46
C SER A 393 -9.91 26.01 7.45
N VAL A 394 -9.60 25.36 8.58
CA VAL A 394 -9.85 23.92 8.80
C VAL A 394 -11.31 23.55 8.52
N ARG A 395 -12.26 24.44 8.83
CA ARG A 395 -13.70 24.20 8.55
C ARG A 395 -14.00 24.13 7.06
N ASP A 396 -13.26 24.88 6.25
CA ASP A 396 -13.36 24.87 4.78
C ASP A 396 -12.85 23.56 4.18
N LEU A 397 -11.77 23.01 4.77
CA LEU A 397 -11.27 21.68 4.47
C LEU A 397 -12.31 20.62 4.81
N MET A 398 -12.80 20.61 6.07
CA MET A 398 -13.82 19.67 6.54
C MET A 398 -15.10 19.71 5.69
N GLY A 399 -15.55 20.91 5.32
CA GLY A 399 -16.75 21.06 4.49
C GLY A 399 -16.55 20.59 3.05
N THR A 400 -15.34 20.74 2.50
CA THR A 400 -15.00 20.20 1.18
C THR A 400 -15.08 18.67 1.17
N PHE A 401 -14.58 18.01 2.20
CA PHE A 401 -14.70 16.55 2.34
C PHE A 401 -16.10 16.07 2.59
N THR A 402 -16.85 16.77 3.44
CA THR A 402 -18.25 16.45 3.71
C THR A 402 -19.05 16.43 2.41
N GLU A 403 -18.81 17.40 1.53
CA GLU A 403 -19.47 17.44 0.21
C GLU A 403 -18.94 16.35 -0.75
N LEU A 404 -17.62 16.11 -0.79
CA LEU A 404 -17.01 15.08 -1.64
C LEU A 404 -17.53 13.67 -1.31
N TYR A 405 -17.47 13.26 -0.04
CA TYR A 405 -17.83 11.92 0.40
C TYR A 405 -19.34 11.66 0.37
N ALA A 406 -20.17 12.70 0.55
CA ALA A 406 -21.60 12.60 0.36
C ALA A 406 -22.00 12.13 -1.05
N GLN A 407 -21.19 12.41 -2.09
CA GLN A 407 -21.42 11.94 -3.46
C GLN A 407 -21.23 10.43 -3.63
N PHE A 408 -20.56 9.79 -2.67
CA PHE A 408 -20.33 8.35 -2.61
C PHE A 408 -21.20 7.64 -1.56
N GLY A 409 -22.00 8.39 -0.79
CA GLY A 409 -22.85 7.84 0.26
C GLY A 409 -22.12 7.59 1.59
N ILE A 410 -20.87 8.02 1.70
CA ILE A 410 -20.10 7.97 2.96
C ILE A 410 -20.52 9.18 3.80
N THR A 411 -20.98 8.91 5.03
CA THR A 411 -21.50 9.92 5.96
C THR A 411 -20.79 9.85 7.30
N ASP A 412 -21.12 10.79 8.21
CA ASP A 412 -20.60 10.84 9.58
C ASP A 412 -19.07 10.91 9.62
N LEU A 413 -18.50 11.81 8.82
CA LEU A 413 -17.05 12.02 8.77
C LEU A 413 -16.50 12.42 10.15
N ARG A 414 -15.39 11.80 10.53
CA ARG A 414 -14.56 12.14 11.68
C ARG A 414 -13.16 12.52 11.21
N PHE A 415 -12.55 13.45 11.92
CA PHE A 415 -11.23 13.98 11.62
C PHE A 415 -10.30 13.63 12.78
N LYS A 416 -9.32 12.77 12.52
CA LYS A 416 -8.25 12.41 13.45
C LYS A 416 -7.07 13.33 13.15
N PRO A 417 -6.59 14.13 14.12
CA PRO A 417 -5.33 14.84 13.93
C PRO A 417 -4.21 13.85 13.59
N THR A 418 -3.35 14.19 12.65
CA THR A 418 -2.19 13.38 12.23
C THR A 418 -1.01 14.31 11.96
N TYR A 419 0.17 13.77 11.63
CA TYR A 419 1.34 14.55 11.24
C TYR A 419 1.69 14.31 9.77
N ASN A 420 1.88 15.40 9.03
CA ASN A 420 2.47 15.38 7.71
C ASN A 420 3.55 16.47 7.65
N PRO A 421 4.76 16.20 7.11
CA PRO A 421 5.84 17.19 7.07
C PRO A 421 5.49 18.53 6.40
N TYR A 422 4.53 18.53 5.47
CA TYR A 422 4.15 19.69 4.66
C TYR A 422 2.78 20.29 5.01
N THR A 423 1.99 19.73 5.93
CA THR A 423 0.71 20.32 6.34
C THR A 423 0.59 20.52 7.85
N GLU A 424 -0.06 21.60 8.26
CA GLU A 424 -0.37 21.96 9.64
C GLU A 424 -1.56 22.95 9.69
N PRO A 425 -2.67 22.64 10.36
CA PRO A 425 -3.08 21.34 10.91
C PRO A 425 -3.23 20.23 9.86
N SER A 426 -3.07 18.98 10.29
CA SER A 426 -3.21 17.77 9.46
C SER A 426 -4.24 16.81 10.02
N PHE A 427 -4.97 16.10 9.15
CA PHE A 427 -6.02 15.15 9.52
C PHE A 427 -6.05 13.89 8.66
N GLU A 428 -6.14 12.74 9.30
CA GLU A 428 -6.78 11.56 8.72
C GLU A 428 -8.30 11.66 8.83
N LEU A 429 -8.99 11.14 7.83
CA LEU A 429 -10.42 11.21 7.65
C LEU A 429 -11.01 9.83 7.78
N PHE A 430 -12.03 9.70 8.61
CA PHE A 430 -12.77 8.45 8.79
C PHE A 430 -14.23 8.68 8.43
N GLY A 431 -14.88 7.72 7.77
CA GLY A 431 -16.28 7.83 7.37
C GLY A 431 -17.02 6.51 7.48
N ARG A 432 -18.35 6.55 7.67
CA ARG A 432 -19.15 5.31 7.72
C ARG A 432 -19.39 4.75 6.33
N HIS A 433 -19.02 3.48 6.14
CA HIS A 433 -19.24 2.76 4.90
C HIS A 433 -20.76 2.51 4.68
N PRO A 434 -21.32 2.80 3.49
CA PRO A 434 -22.76 2.81 3.27
C PRO A 434 -23.44 1.43 3.36
N GLU A 435 -22.69 0.33 3.18
CA GLU A 435 -23.24 -1.03 3.19
C GLU A 435 -22.94 -1.79 4.49
N THR A 436 -21.74 -1.63 5.05
CA THR A 436 -21.30 -2.36 6.24
C THR A 436 -21.53 -1.58 7.54
N ASP A 437 -21.73 -0.26 7.47
CA ASP A 437 -21.87 0.64 8.64
C ASP A 437 -20.64 0.65 9.56
N GLU A 438 -19.48 0.22 9.05
CA GLU A 438 -18.18 0.31 9.69
C GLU A 438 -17.55 1.69 9.46
N LEU A 439 -16.74 2.13 10.42
CA LEU A 439 -15.97 3.36 10.30
C LEU A 439 -14.64 3.01 9.63
N ILE A 440 -14.46 3.46 8.39
CA ILE A 440 -13.26 3.18 7.60
C ILE A 440 -12.44 4.46 7.42
N GLU A 441 -11.12 4.34 7.34
CA GLU A 441 -10.28 5.45 6.86
C GLU A 441 -10.64 5.73 5.41
N VAL A 442 -10.85 7.00 5.09
CA VAL A 442 -11.21 7.44 3.75
C VAL A 442 -10.16 8.36 3.15
N GLY A 443 -9.19 8.88 3.91
CA GLY A 443 -8.00 9.55 3.38
C GLY A 443 -7.24 10.41 4.39
N ASN A 444 -6.23 11.14 3.91
CA ASN A 444 -5.36 12.02 4.70
C ASN A 444 -5.34 13.46 4.11
N SER A 445 -5.20 14.48 4.95
CA SER A 445 -5.38 15.89 4.57
C SER A 445 -4.69 16.89 5.49
N GLY A 446 -4.67 18.16 5.10
CA GLY A 446 -4.22 19.26 5.96
C GLY A 446 -4.13 20.60 5.24
N LEU A 447 -3.71 21.65 5.96
CA LEU A 447 -3.37 22.96 5.39
C LEU A 447 -1.87 23.04 5.14
N PHE A 448 -1.41 23.43 3.96
CA PHE A 448 0.04 23.47 3.68
C PHE A 448 0.76 24.47 4.60
N ARG A 449 1.91 24.04 5.11
CA ARG A 449 2.76 24.83 6.00
C ARG A 449 3.33 26.05 5.29
N PRO A 450 3.48 27.19 5.99
CA PRO A 450 4.21 28.35 5.45
C PRO A 450 5.62 28.01 4.95
N GLU A 451 6.34 27.11 5.63
CA GLU A 451 7.67 26.64 5.24
C GLU A 451 7.70 25.92 3.88
N MET A 452 6.56 25.37 3.46
CA MET A 452 6.38 24.84 2.10
C MET A 452 6.01 25.95 1.13
N LEU A 453 5.03 26.81 1.47
CA LEU A 453 4.41 27.76 0.54
C LEU A 453 5.30 28.97 0.20
N GLU A 454 5.93 29.59 1.19
CA GLU A 454 6.71 30.81 0.99
C GLU A 454 7.92 30.60 0.05
N PRO A 455 8.72 29.52 0.17
CA PRO A 455 9.78 29.24 -0.80
C PRO A 455 9.27 29.08 -2.24
N LEU A 456 8.04 28.58 -2.42
CA LEU A 456 7.40 28.43 -3.73
C LEU A 456 6.83 29.77 -4.26
N GLY A 457 6.81 30.82 -3.44
CA GLY A 457 6.29 32.14 -3.80
C GLY A 457 4.77 32.25 -3.68
N VAL A 458 4.16 31.44 -2.80
CA VAL A 458 2.72 31.41 -2.56
C VAL A 458 2.41 32.13 -1.25
N ASP A 459 1.67 33.24 -1.34
CA ASP A 459 1.31 34.07 -0.17
C ASP A 459 -0.11 33.78 0.39
N SER A 460 -0.90 32.95 -0.31
CA SER A 460 -2.28 32.61 0.08
C SER A 460 -2.35 31.28 0.83
N ASP A 461 -3.45 31.04 1.56
CA ASP A 461 -3.68 29.75 2.22
C ASP A 461 -3.98 28.65 1.19
N VAL A 462 -3.43 27.45 1.41
CA VAL A 462 -3.67 26.28 0.56
C VAL A 462 -4.01 25.09 1.43
N MET A 463 -5.14 24.44 1.17
CA MET A 463 -5.52 23.19 1.81
C MET A 463 -5.43 22.03 0.82
N ALA A 464 -4.94 20.87 1.25
CA ALA A 464 -4.64 19.72 0.39
C ALA A 464 -5.00 18.37 1.03
N TRP A 465 -5.09 17.34 0.20
CA TRP A 465 -5.40 15.97 0.64
C TRP A 465 -4.98 14.90 -0.34
N GLY A 466 -4.68 13.70 0.18
CA GLY A 466 -4.32 12.51 -0.56
C GLY A 466 -5.02 11.25 0.00
N LEU A 467 -5.42 10.32 -0.87
CA LEU A 467 -6.09 9.08 -0.46
C LEU A 467 -5.12 7.88 -0.55
N ALA A 468 -4.98 7.14 0.53
CA ALA A 468 -4.62 5.73 0.59
C ALA A 468 -5.61 5.09 1.60
N VAL A 469 -5.90 3.80 1.46
CA VAL A 469 -6.93 3.11 2.26
C VAL A 469 -6.35 1.79 2.77
N ASP A 470 -6.50 1.54 4.06
CA ASP A 470 -6.50 0.20 4.66
C ASP A 470 -7.50 0.17 5.84
N PRO A 471 -8.38 -0.85 5.97
CA PRO A 471 -9.32 -0.99 7.08
C PRO A 471 -9.08 -2.20 8.01
N ASP A 472 -9.51 -2.00 9.27
CA ASP A 472 -9.92 -2.97 10.32
C ASP A 472 -8.84 -3.39 11.35
N GLU A 473 -9.09 -3.48 12.66
CA GLU A 473 -10.28 -3.26 13.50
C GLU A 473 -9.75 -3.22 14.93
N LEU A 474 -10.08 -2.19 15.75
CA LEU A 474 -9.71 -2.23 17.16
C LEU A 474 -10.74 -1.68 18.13
N ARG A 475 -11.01 -2.55 19.10
CA ARG A 475 -11.75 -2.26 20.32
C ARG A 475 -10.89 -2.57 21.54
N GLU A 476 -10.48 -1.46 22.17
CA GLU A 476 -11.03 -0.94 23.44
C GLU A 476 -9.94 -1.12 24.62
N LEU A 477 -9.71 -0.15 25.55
CA LEU A 477 -9.24 -0.21 27.00
C LEU A 477 -8.18 0.82 27.33
N THR A 478 -8.44 1.79 28.23
CA THR A 478 -7.39 2.74 28.65
C THR A 478 -7.55 3.30 30.10
N GLY A 479 -8.35 2.65 30.97
CA GLY A 479 -8.08 2.77 32.41
C GLY A 479 -8.42 4.09 33.12
N HIS A 480 -9.34 4.90 32.57
CA HIS A 480 -10.33 5.53 33.44
C HIS A 480 -11.23 4.42 33.98
N GLY A 481 -10.97 3.91 35.20
CA GLY A 481 -11.72 2.75 35.73
C GLY A 481 -13.25 2.94 35.88
N GLU A 482 -13.77 4.14 35.59
CA GLU A 482 -15.19 4.48 35.51
C GLU A 482 -15.68 4.88 34.10
N LYS A 483 -14.79 5.22 33.14
CA LYS A 483 -15.18 5.48 31.74
C LYS A 483 -15.17 4.17 30.94
N SER A 484 -15.98 4.11 29.90
CA SER A 484 -15.97 2.95 29.01
C SER A 484 -14.67 2.88 28.21
N LYS A 485 -14.38 1.65 27.81
CA LYS A 485 -13.28 1.23 26.96
C LYS A 485 -13.34 1.97 25.59
N GLU A 486 -14.55 2.38 25.14
CA GLU A 486 -14.82 3.20 23.94
C GLU A 486 -14.57 4.71 24.12
N GLU A 487 -14.97 5.30 25.26
CA GLU A 487 -14.84 6.75 25.54
C GLU A 487 -13.39 7.24 25.51
N LEU A 488 -12.46 6.32 25.54
CA LEU A 488 -11.07 6.57 25.80
C LEU A 488 -10.18 6.26 24.61
N LEU A 489 -10.62 5.35 23.74
CA LEU A 489 -10.16 5.35 22.35
C LEU A 489 -10.57 6.63 21.64
N ASP A 490 -11.77 7.16 21.92
CA ASP A 490 -12.24 8.44 21.36
C ASP A 490 -11.37 9.62 21.83
N ASP A 491 -10.96 9.63 23.10
CA ASP A 491 -10.01 10.62 23.65
C ASP A 491 -8.61 10.50 22.99
N LEU A 492 -8.09 9.28 22.79
CA LEU A 492 -6.80 9.04 22.10
C LEU A 492 -6.86 9.47 20.63
N PHE A 493 -7.94 9.12 19.94
CA PHE A 493 -8.21 9.53 18.56
C PHE A 493 -8.27 11.05 18.42
N GLY A 494 -8.93 11.75 19.37
CA GLY A 494 -8.97 13.22 19.41
C GLY A 494 -7.59 13.87 19.61
N LEU A 495 -6.64 13.15 20.20
CA LEU A 495 -5.25 13.59 20.36
C LEU A 495 -4.36 13.23 19.15
N GLY A 496 -4.81 12.37 18.24
CA GLY A 496 -4.02 11.86 17.11
C GLY A 496 -3.26 10.56 17.38
N ILE A 497 -3.56 9.86 18.48
CA ILE A 497 -2.94 8.57 18.84
C ILE A 497 -3.85 7.43 18.37
N GLU A 498 -3.29 6.53 17.57
CA GLU A 498 -4.00 5.36 17.07
C GLU A 498 -3.79 4.16 17.98
N TYR A 499 -4.75 3.27 17.97
CA TYR A 499 -4.70 2.01 18.67
C TYR A 499 -4.62 0.90 17.62
N GLU A 500 -3.52 0.13 17.64
CA GLU A 500 -3.11 -0.87 16.64
C GLU A 500 -3.23 -2.33 17.10
N GLY A 501 -3.58 -2.58 18.36
CA GLY A 501 -3.74 -3.95 18.81
C GLY A 501 -3.71 -4.14 20.30
N GLU A 502 -3.89 -5.38 20.74
CA GLU A 502 -3.25 -5.85 21.96
C GLU A 502 -2.11 -6.81 21.61
N THR A 503 -1.10 -6.91 22.46
CA THR A 503 -0.15 -8.03 22.44
C THR A 503 -0.83 -9.32 22.91
N GLU A 504 -0.22 -10.49 22.69
CA GLU A 504 -0.74 -11.77 23.21
C GLU A 504 -0.96 -11.75 24.73
N ASP A 505 -0.25 -10.87 25.44
CA ASP A 505 -0.33 -10.66 26.89
C ASP A 505 -1.38 -9.61 27.31
N GLY A 506 -2.12 -9.03 26.37
CA GLY A 506 -3.19 -8.05 26.62
C GLY A 506 -2.71 -6.60 26.86
N GLU A 507 -1.53 -6.24 26.33
CA GLU A 507 -1.01 -4.87 26.38
C GLU A 507 -1.41 -4.08 25.13
N LEU A 508 -1.81 -2.82 25.27
CA LEU A 508 -2.20 -1.98 24.13
C LEU A 508 -0.99 -1.66 23.24
N LYS A 509 -1.14 -1.88 21.93
CA LYS A 509 -0.25 -1.35 20.88
C LYS A 509 -0.84 -0.04 20.39
N LEU A 510 -0.02 1.00 20.41
CA LEU A 510 -0.44 2.36 20.08
C LEU A 510 0.52 2.91 19.02
N GLU A 511 -0.04 3.42 17.93
CA GLU A 511 0.70 4.21 16.95
C GLU A 511 0.58 5.69 17.29
N PHE A 512 1.62 6.45 16.99
CA PHE A 512 1.62 7.87 17.24
C PHE A 512 2.57 8.58 16.27
N GLU A 513 2.29 9.87 16.07
CA GLU A 513 2.97 10.71 15.11
C GLU A 513 4.49 10.84 15.41
N PRO A 514 5.36 10.83 14.39
CA PRO A 514 6.81 10.79 14.56
C PRO A 514 7.44 12.10 15.07
N ASP A 515 6.72 13.22 15.01
CA ASP A 515 7.12 14.55 15.48
C ASP A 515 7.00 14.68 17.01
N ARG A 516 5.97 14.07 17.60
CA ARG A 516 5.73 14.03 19.05
C ARG A 516 6.60 12.98 19.74
N LEU A 517 7.91 13.21 19.71
CA LEU A 517 8.92 12.35 20.37
C LEU A 517 8.70 12.20 21.89
N ASP A 518 7.90 13.07 22.50
CA ASP A 518 7.54 12.95 23.89
C ASP A 518 6.50 11.84 24.16
N TRP A 519 5.83 11.32 23.13
CA TRP A 519 4.92 10.15 23.21
C TRP A 519 5.61 8.79 23.09
N LEU A 520 6.94 8.75 22.85
CA LEU A 520 7.70 7.51 22.78
C LEU A 520 7.71 6.71 24.10
N SER A 521 7.16 7.28 25.18
CA SER A 521 7.06 6.68 26.51
C SER A 521 5.65 6.77 27.07
N VAL A 522 5.28 5.77 27.87
CA VAL A 522 4.01 5.74 28.60
C VAL A 522 3.85 6.96 29.50
N GLU A 523 4.94 7.47 30.10
CA GLU A 523 4.87 8.66 30.95
C GLU A 523 4.53 9.93 30.16
N GLY A 524 5.02 10.04 28.93
CA GLY A 524 4.76 11.19 28.08
C GLY A 524 3.36 11.19 27.47
N MET A 525 2.85 10.01 27.10
CA MET A 525 1.44 9.84 26.73
C MET A 525 0.52 10.16 27.91
N ALA A 526 0.81 9.61 29.10
CA ALA A 526 0.05 9.89 30.31
C ALA A 526 0.09 11.38 30.69
N ARG A 527 1.22 12.07 30.45
CA ARG A 527 1.33 13.52 30.63
C ARG A 527 0.39 14.26 29.68
N SER A 528 0.40 13.91 28.40
CA SER A 528 -0.46 14.55 27.40
C SER A 528 -1.96 14.34 27.68
N LEU A 529 -2.35 13.15 28.13
CA LEU A 529 -3.73 12.88 28.56
C LEU A 529 -4.15 13.72 29.77
N ARG A 530 -3.29 13.88 30.78
CA ARG A 530 -3.60 14.74 31.94
C ARG A 530 -3.79 16.20 31.55
N TYR A 531 -3.00 16.69 30.60
CA TYR A 531 -3.18 18.03 30.02
C TYR A 531 -4.50 18.13 29.24
N TYR A 532 -4.79 17.14 28.38
CA TYR A 532 -6.03 17.08 27.60
C TYR A 532 -7.28 17.11 28.50
N TYR A 533 -7.27 16.35 29.61
CA TYR A 533 -8.35 16.36 30.60
C TYR A 533 -8.39 17.61 31.49
N GLY A 534 -7.32 18.43 31.46
CA GLY A 534 -7.17 19.62 32.29
C GLY A 534 -6.82 19.34 33.74
N ASP A 535 -6.33 18.13 34.04
CA ASP A 535 -5.76 17.77 35.35
C ASP A 535 -4.43 18.49 35.60
N ASP A 536 -3.62 18.59 34.55
CA ASP A 536 -2.39 19.40 34.50
C ASP A 536 -2.60 20.61 33.57
N ARG A 537 -1.90 21.72 33.84
CA ARG A 537 -2.00 22.98 33.09
C ARG A 537 -0.67 23.73 33.04
N GLY A 538 -0.39 24.35 31.91
CA GLY A 538 0.81 25.16 31.70
C GLY A 538 2.09 24.33 31.59
N VAL A 539 3.23 25.00 31.47
CA VAL A 539 4.54 24.36 31.36
C VAL A 539 4.98 23.79 32.70
N TYR A 540 5.23 22.48 32.71
CA TYR A 540 5.93 21.83 33.80
C TYR A 540 7.44 21.78 33.52
N ILE A 541 8.25 22.23 34.49
CA ILE A 541 9.71 22.09 34.46
C ILE A 541 10.17 21.23 35.63
N PRO A 542 10.88 20.10 35.38
CA PRO A 542 11.49 19.30 36.43
C PRO A 542 12.43 20.15 37.29
N SER A 543 12.29 20.04 38.61
CA SER A 543 13.21 20.73 39.52
C SER A 543 14.62 20.15 39.37
N THR A 544 15.64 21.01 39.40
CA THR A 544 17.05 20.60 39.35
C THR A 544 17.85 21.17 40.52
N ASN A 545 18.97 20.53 40.85
CA ASN A 545 19.92 21.00 41.86
C ASN A 545 21.22 21.54 41.24
N ASP A 546 22.12 22.04 42.09
CA ASP A 546 23.46 22.42 41.67
C ASP A 546 24.30 21.18 41.32
N PRO A 547 25.12 21.23 40.26
CA PRO A 547 25.82 20.07 39.74
C PRO A 547 26.88 19.56 40.73
N GLU A 548 26.73 18.30 41.17
CA GLU A 548 27.76 17.61 41.96
C GLU A 548 28.80 16.89 41.10
N TRP A 549 28.42 16.57 39.84
CA TRP A 549 29.23 15.85 38.87
C TRP A 549 29.64 16.73 37.69
N THR A 550 30.84 16.47 37.16
CA THR A 550 31.37 17.15 35.97
C THR A 550 31.82 16.14 34.92
N ILE A 551 31.47 16.38 33.65
CA ILE A 551 32.02 15.69 32.48
C ILE A 551 33.15 16.56 31.93
N HIS A 552 34.40 16.13 32.11
CA HIS A 552 35.55 16.83 31.53
C HIS A 552 35.84 16.27 30.12
N VAL A 553 35.77 17.13 29.11
CA VAL A 553 36.10 16.81 27.73
C VAL A 553 37.57 17.18 27.48
N GLU A 554 38.46 16.18 27.40
CA GLU A 554 39.91 16.40 27.26
C GLU A 554 40.34 16.60 25.80
N GLU A 555 40.05 15.62 24.96
CA GLU A 555 40.34 15.62 23.52
C GLU A 555 39.03 15.26 22.82
N THR A 556 38.38 16.27 22.23
CA THR A 556 37.09 16.11 21.56
C THR A 556 37.24 15.22 20.33
N PRO A 557 36.52 14.08 20.24
CA PRO A 557 36.50 13.27 19.03
C PRO A 557 35.95 14.11 17.85
N PRO A 558 36.72 14.32 16.76
CA PRO A 558 36.30 15.19 15.65
C PRO A 558 34.97 14.79 15.01
N GLU A 559 34.74 13.48 14.88
CA GLU A 559 33.57 12.87 14.26
C GLU A 559 32.37 12.80 15.22
N ARG A 560 32.59 13.04 16.52
CA ARG A 560 31.52 13.05 17.54
C ARG A 560 31.80 14.12 18.61
N PRO A 561 31.71 15.41 18.26
CA PRO A 561 32.27 16.48 19.07
C PRO A 561 31.47 16.85 20.31
N HIS A 562 30.26 16.32 20.49
CA HIS A 562 29.34 16.71 21.54
C HIS A 562 29.08 15.58 22.54
N ILE A 563 29.10 15.93 23.82
CA ILE A 563 28.58 15.14 24.94
C ILE A 563 27.71 16.02 25.84
N THR A 564 26.66 15.44 26.37
CA THR A 564 25.77 16.01 27.40
C THR A 564 25.40 14.93 28.41
N GLY A 565 24.76 15.31 29.51
CA GLY A 565 24.30 14.31 30.48
C GLY A 565 23.58 14.90 31.69
N ALA A 566 22.92 14.00 32.43
CA ALA A 566 22.18 14.29 33.64
C ALA A 566 22.42 13.18 34.67
N ILE A 567 22.32 13.54 35.95
CA ILE A 567 22.26 12.55 37.03
C ILE A 567 20.79 12.44 37.45
N VAL A 568 20.31 11.21 37.63
CA VAL A 568 18.93 10.92 38.01
C VAL A 568 18.95 10.18 39.33
N ARG A 569 18.23 10.67 40.35
CA ARG A 569 18.24 10.11 41.71
C ARG A 569 16.91 9.53 42.11
N GLY A 570 16.96 8.39 42.78
CA GLY A 570 15.79 7.73 43.36
C GLY A 570 14.71 7.36 42.36
N VAL A 571 15.05 7.05 41.11
CA VAL A 571 14.08 6.58 40.11
C VAL A 571 13.57 5.19 40.49
N ASP A 572 12.28 4.90 40.24
CA ASP A 572 11.74 3.56 40.35
C ASP A 572 11.66 2.89 38.98
N LEU A 573 12.42 1.80 38.82
CA LEU A 573 12.50 1.01 37.58
C LEU A 573 11.81 -0.35 37.71
N ALA A 574 11.08 -0.59 38.81
CA ALA A 574 10.23 -1.77 38.95
C ALA A 574 8.95 -1.65 38.09
N ASP A 575 8.22 -2.75 37.96
CA ASP A 575 6.88 -2.80 37.33
C ASP A 575 6.87 -2.18 35.91
N GLY A 576 7.75 -2.64 35.01
CA GLY A 576 7.82 -2.19 33.61
C GLY A 576 8.66 -0.91 33.39
N GLY A 577 9.26 -0.35 34.45
CA GLY A 577 9.99 0.92 34.36
C GLY A 577 11.34 0.84 33.65
N LEU A 578 12.03 -0.30 33.72
CA LEU A 578 13.27 -0.52 32.98
C LEU A 578 12.98 -0.70 31.49
N GLU A 579 11.97 -1.50 31.16
CA GLU A 579 11.50 -1.77 29.80
C GLU A 579 11.10 -0.46 29.10
N SER A 580 10.33 0.39 29.78
CA SER A 580 9.93 1.69 29.25
C SER A 580 11.14 2.61 28.98
N LEU A 581 12.16 2.60 29.85
CA LEU A 581 13.38 3.38 29.62
C LEU A 581 14.19 2.87 28.43
N ILE A 582 14.30 1.55 28.27
CA ILE A 582 14.97 0.91 27.12
C ILE A 582 14.20 1.26 25.83
N GLN A 583 12.88 1.16 25.84
CA GLN A 583 12.04 1.49 24.69
C GLN A 583 12.22 2.94 24.23
N VAL A 584 12.20 3.90 25.16
CA VAL A 584 12.46 5.32 24.84
C VAL A 584 13.86 5.50 24.27
N GLN A 585 14.86 4.82 24.84
CA GLN A 585 16.23 4.87 24.36
C GLN A 585 16.35 4.35 22.92
N GLU A 586 15.80 3.18 22.63
CA GLU A 586 15.83 2.55 21.31
C GLU A 586 15.06 3.38 20.28
N LYS A 587 13.85 3.84 20.62
CA LYS A 587 13.05 4.68 19.73
C LYS A 587 13.74 6.02 19.43
N LEU A 588 14.31 6.70 20.43
CA LEU A 588 15.09 7.92 20.20
C LEU A 588 16.37 7.64 19.41
N HIS A 589 17.02 6.48 19.55
CA HIS A 589 18.15 6.11 18.71
C HIS A 589 17.74 5.95 17.26
N ALA A 590 16.61 5.28 17.00
CA ALA A 590 16.09 5.04 15.66
C ALA A 590 15.67 6.36 14.97
N THR A 591 14.94 7.22 15.69
CA THR A 591 14.40 8.48 15.14
C THR A 591 15.43 9.61 15.22
N MET A 592 15.41 10.41 16.29
CA MET A 592 16.22 11.62 16.46
C MET A 592 17.74 11.35 16.44
N GLY A 593 18.14 10.16 16.91
CA GLY A 593 19.52 9.68 16.95
C GLY A 593 20.04 9.13 15.63
N ARG A 594 19.18 8.90 14.63
CA ARG A 594 19.49 8.30 13.31
C ARG A 594 20.28 7.00 13.41
N GLN A 595 19.69 5.98 14.00
CA GLN A 595 20.38 4.72 14.36
C GLN A 595 21.71 4.97 15.06
N ARG A 596 21.70 5.91 16.03
CA ARG A 596 22.88 6.36 16.81
C ARG A 596 23.92 7.20 16.06
N ALA A 597 23.79 7.40 14.74
CA ALA A 597 24.72 8.18 13.95
C ALA A 597 24.76 9.66 14.36
N LYS A 598 23.59 10.28 14.57
CA LYS A 598 23.46 11.69 14.99
C LYS A 598 23.58 11.85 16.52
N GLY A 599 22.98 10.94 17.29
CA GLY A 599 22.98 10.98 18.75
C GLY A 599 22.81 9.59 19.37
N ALA A 600 23.59 9.28 20.41
CA ALA A 600 23.55 8.01 21.12
C ALA A 600 23.42 8.26 22.62
N ILE A 601 22.69 7.38 23.30
CA ILE A 601 22.35 7.48 24.72
C ILE A 601 23.03 6.34 25.47
N GLY A 602 23.77 6.68 26.52
CA GLY A 602 24.26 5.74 27.52
C GLY A 602 23.53 5.92 28.85
N VAL A 603 23.01 4.85 29.42
CA VAL A 603 22.41 4.84 30.76
C VAL A 603 23.25 3.93 31.65
N HIS A 604 23.66 4.44 32.81
CA HIS A 604 24.63 3.79 33.69
C HIS A 604 24.16 3.79 35.13
N ASP A 605 24.31 2.69 35.86
CA ASP A 605 24.12 2.67 37.31
C ASP A 605 25.20 3.52 37.99
N LEU A 606 24.78 4.65 38.57
CA LEU A 606 25.68 5.64 39.17
C LEU A 606 26.45 5.07 40.36
N THR A 607 25.89 4.07 41.06
CA THR A 607 26.53 3.47 42.23
C THR A 607 27.79 2.68 41.86
N MET A 608 27.89 2.27 40.60
CA MET A 608 29.03 1.53 40.03
C MET A 608 30.16 2.45 39.52
N LEU A 609 29.90 3.76 39.44
CA LEU A 609 30.86 4.76 38.99
C LEU A 609 31.68 5.35 40.13
N LYS A 610 32.98 5.56 39.89
CA LYS A 610 33.87 6.32 40.78
C LYS A 610 34.33 7.61 40.13
N GLY A 611 33.79 8.73 40.58
CA GLY A 611 34.26 10.04 40.14
C GLY A 611 35.66 10.36 40.67
N ALA A 612 36.50 10.93 39.80
CA ALA A 612 37.77 11.55 40.19
C ALA A 612 37.51 12.90 40.91
N PRO A 613 38.42 13.39 41.77
CA PRO A 613 38.27 14.71 42.38
C PRO A 613 38.35 15.81 41.30
N ALA A 614 37.25 16.57 41.14
CA ALA A 614 37.17 17.65 40.16
C ALA A 614 38.12 18.81 40.51
N LYS A 615 38.62 19.52 39.50
CA LYS A 615 39.66 20.55 39.67
C LYS A 615 39.16 21.87 40.28
N GLU A 616 37.85 22.15 40.23
CA GLU A 616 37.20 23.31 40.88
C GLU A 616 35.67 23.10 40.95
N GLY A 617 35.02 23.40 42.08
CA GLY A 617 33.54 23.47 42.20
C GLY A 617 32.78 22.16 42.44
N ALA A 618 32.99 21.11 41.64
CA ALA A 618 32.29 19.83 41.75
C ALA A 618 32.99 18.82 42.68
N GLN A 619 32.26 17.82 43.19
CA GLN A 619 32.84 16.80 44.08
C GLN A 619 33.43 15.61 43.31
N LYS A 620 32.91 15.32 42.11
CA LYS A 620 33.21 14.12 41.32
C LYS A 620 33.23 14.42 39.83
N SER A 621 34.11 13.78 39.07
CA SER A 621 34.15 13.96 37.61
C SER A 621 34.36 12.66 36.84
N ILE A 622 33.78 12.60 35.64
CA ILE A 622 34.08 11.62 34.59
C ILE A 622 34.74 12.32 33.40
N ARG A 623 35.32 11.54 32.48
CA ARG A 623 36.10 12.06 31.36
C ARG A 623 35.58 11.54 30.03
N TYR A 624 35.36 12.44 29.08
CA TYR A 624 35.10 12.14 27.68
C TYR A 624 36.31 12.47 26.80
N THR A 625 36.75 11.52 25.98
CA THR A 625 37.95 11.66 25.13
C THR A 625 37.93 10.66 23.98
N SER A 626 39.01 10.62 23.19
CA SER A 626 39.23 9.58 22.19
C SER A 626 40.20 8.52 22.72
N MET A 627 39.96 7.23 22.46
CA MET A 627 40.81 6.10 22.83
C MET A 627 41.42 5.42 21.59
N SER A 628 42.51 4.68 21.79
CA SER A 628 43.05 3.79 20.75
C SER A 628 42.20 2.51 20.69
N PRO A 629 41.78 2.06 19.50
CA PRO A 629 40.93 0.88 19.36
C PRO A 629 41.59 -0.44 19.78
N ASP A 630 42.92 -0.46 19.92
CA ASP A 630 43.74 -1.67 20.13
C ASP A 630 44.40 -1.79 21.51
N GLU A 631 44.35 -0.75 22.36
CA GLU A 631 45.22 -0.67 23.55
C GLU A 631 44.52 -0.96 24.89
N GLU A 632 43.25 -0.59 25.04
CA GLU A 632 42.53 -0.67 26.33
C GLU A 632 41.33 -1.62 26.22
N GLY A 633 41.26 -2.60 27.12
CA GLY A 633 40.17 -3.56 27.18
C GLY A 633 39.08 -3.14 28.18
N PHE A 634 37.84 -3.54 27.90
CA PHE A 634 36.74 -3.51 28.86
C PHE A 634 35.82 -4.71 28.63
N VAL A 635 34.91 -4.99 29.57
CA VAL A 635 33.90 -6.03 29.39
C VAL A 635 32.63 -5.36 28.82
N PRO A 636 32.30 -5.58 27.54
CA PRO A 636 31.09 -5.03 26.94
C PRO A 636 29.83 -5.64 27.60
N LEU A 637 28.71 -4.91 27.52
CA LEU A 637 27.41 -5.44 27.92
C LEU A 637 27.14 -6.78 27.19
N GLU A 638 26.44 -7.70 27.85
CA GLU A 638 26.18 -9.06 27.33
C GLU A 638 27.41 -9.94 27.06
N SER A 639 28.57 -9.57 27.62
CA SER A 639 29.79 -10.38 27.56
C SER A 639 30.38 -10.66 28.94
N ASP A 640 31.13 -11.75 29.05
CA ASP A 640 32.00 -12.09 30.19
C ASP A 640 33.50 -11.96 29.82
N GLU A 641 33.83 -11.67 28.57
CA GLU A 641 35.20 -11.55 28.06
C GLU A 641 35.64 -10.08 28.02
N GLU A 642 36.86 -9.80 28.48
CA GLU A 642 37.49 -8.49 28.29
C GLU A 642 37.94 -8.37 26.83
N MET A 643 37.45 -7.34 26.15
CA MET A 643 37.68 -7.07 24.73
C MET A 643 38.18 -5.65 24.54
N THR A 644 39.10 -5.46 23.59
CA THR A 644 39.43 -4.14 23.06
C THR A 644 38.27 -3.61 22.19
N PRO A 645 38.14 -2.28 22.00
CA PRO A 645 37.12 -1.70 21.14
C PRO A 645 37.10 -2.27 19.72
N ARG A 646 38.27 -2.58 19.14
CA ARG A 646 38.36 -3.27 17.85
C ARG A 646 37.77 -4.68 17.90
N GLU A 647 38.10 -5.44 18.94
CA GLU A 647 37.52 -6.78 19.13
C GLU A 647 36.01 -6.72 19.35
N VAL A 648 35.49 -5.67 19.99
CA VAL A 648 34.04 -5.44 20.11
C VAL A 648 33.42 -5.28 18.72
N THR A 649 33.93 -4.38 17.87
CA THR A 649 33.39 -4.15 16.52
C THR A 649 33.52 -5.38 15.60
N GLU A 650 34.50 -6.26 15.84
CA GLU A 650 34.76 -7.43 14.98
C GLU A 650 34.07 -8.72 15.47
N ARG A 651 33.84 -8.87 16.78
CA ARG A 651 33.43 -10.16 17.40
C ARG A 651 32.13 -10.10 18.21
N HIS A 652 31.72 -8.93 18.71
CA HIS A 652 30.51 -8.79 19.51
C HIS A 652 29.30 -8.50 18.62
N HIS A 653 28.16 -9.14 18.85
CA HIS A 653 26.98 -8.98 17.98
C HIS A 653 26.49 -7.52 17.92
N MET A 654 26.28 -6.86 19.08
CA MET A 654 25.99 -5.41 19.12
C MET A 654 27.15 -4.55 18.58
N GLY A 655 28.39 -5.04 18.68
CA GLY A 655 29.54 -4.29 18.21
C GLY A 655 29.64 -4.26 16.69
N ALA A 656 29.31 -5.38 16.05
CA ALA A 656 29.26 -5.55 14.61
C ALA A 656 28.11 -4.75 13.99
N GLU A 657 26.95 -4.72 14.64
CA GLU A 657 25.78 -3.95 14.20
C GLU A 657 26.08 -2.45 14.00
N TYR A 658 26.88 -1.84 14.89
CA TYR A 658 27.21 -0.42 14.85
C TYR A 658 28.66 -0.13 14.44
N ALA A 659 29.35 -1.10 13.82
CA ALA A 659 30.75 -0.96 13.44
C ALA A 659 30.99 0.17 12.43
N ASP A 660 30.05 0.36 11.49
CA ASP A 660 30.12 1.36 10.43
C ASP A 660 30.17 2.80 10.98
N LEU A 661 29.59 3.04 12.16
CA LEU A 661 29.58 4.36 12.81
C LEU A 661 30.96 4.81 13.28
N VAL A 662 31.91 3.89 13.41
CA VAL A 662 33.31 4.16 13.79
C VAL A 662 34.31 3.71 12.74
N GLU A 663 33.82 3.23 11.59
CA GLU A 663 34.67 2.76 10.50
C GLU A 663 35.52 3.90 9.95
N GLY A 664 36.81 3.62 9.70
CA GLY A 664 37.76 4.60 9.18
C GLY A 664 38.28 5.62 10.21
N MET A 665 37.81 5.59 11.46
CA MET A 665 38.33 6.46 12.52
C MET A 665 39.67 5.94 13.06
N ASP A 666 40.66 6.83 13.19
CA ASP A 666 41.96 6.49 13.79
C ASP A 666 41.86 6.26 15.32
N ARG A 667 40.86 6.87 15.97
CA ARG A 667 40.60 6.81 17.41
C ARG A 667 39.11 6.81 17.67
N TYR A 668 38.68 6.10 18.70
CA TYR A 668 37.25 5.92 19.01
C TYR A 668 36.80 6.81 20.17
N PRO A 669 35.55 7.31 20.20
CA PRO A 669 35.01 8.02 21.36
C PRO A 669 34.95 7.12 22.59
N ALA A 670 35.22 7.67 23.77
CA ALA A 670 35.31 6.88 25.00
C ALA A 670 35.00 7.69 26.25
N ILE A 671 34.31 7.07 27.21
CA ILE A 671 33.97 7.66 28.49
C ILE A 671 34.58 6.86 29.65
N TYR A 672 35.28 7.56 30.53
CA TYR A 672 36.04 7.01 31.65
C TYR A 672 35.57 7.57 32.98
N ASP A 673 35.60 6.72 34.00
CA ASP A 673 35.64 7.13 35.41
C ASP A 673 37.04 6.87 36.00
N ASP A 674 37.21 6.98 37.33
CA ASP A 674 38.49 6.75 38.00
C ASP A 674 38.93 5.25 37.99
N ILE A 675 38.03 4.32 37.63
CA ILE A 675 38.34 2.90 37.50
C ILE A 675 38.82 2.57 36.09
N GLY A 676 38.18 3.11 35.06
CA GLY A 676 38.52 2.85 33.66
C GLY A 676 37.38 3.12 32.69
N LEU A 677 37.52 2.63 31.46
CA LEU A 677 36.51 2.71 30.41
C LEU A 677 35.20 2.07 30.89
N PHE A 678 34.07 2.76 30.68
CA PHE A 678 32.75 2.21 30.98
C PHE A 678 31.71 2.42 29.87
N SER A 679 31.99 3.28 28.89
CA SER A 679 31.17 3.45 27.69
C SER A 679 32.06 3.66 26.48
N PHE A 680 31.72 2.99 25.38
CA PHE A 680 32.28 3.17 24.04
C PHE A 680 31.17 3.65 23.08
N PRO A 681 30.84 4.95 23.07
CA PRO A 681 29.81 5.49 22.19
C PRO A 681 30.28 5.56 20.72
N PRO A 682 29.36 5.43 19.74
CA PRO A 682 27.93 5.06 19.88
C PRO A 682 27.66 3.55 20.04
N VAL A 683 28.70 2.73 20.11
CA VAL A 683 28.62 1.29 19.88
C VAL A 683 27.99 0.55 21.07
N ILE A 684 28.63 0.60 22.25
CA ILE A 684 28.16 -0.20 23.40
C ILE A 684 28.64 0.34 24.75
N ASN A 685 27.82 0.11 25.78
CA ASN A 685 28.17 0.34 27.18
C ASN A 685 28.94 -0.86 27.78
N GLY A 686 29.65 -0.61 28.87
CA GLY A 686 30.33 -1.65 29.65
C GLY A 686 29.41 -2.31 30.67
N ARG A 687 29.55 -3.63 30.82
CA ARG A 687 28.75 -4.43 31.77
C ARG A 687 28.86 -3.97 33.22
N ARG A 688 29.98 -3.35 33.60
CA ARG A 688 30.20 -2.83 34.97
C ARG A 688 29.13 -1.85 35.43
N THR A 689 28.56 -1.08 34.50
CA THR A 689 27.58 -0.02 34.79
C THR A 689 26.18 -0.38 34.31
N GLU A 690 25.94 -1.66 34.05
CA GLU A 690 24.64 -2.21 33.64
C GLU A 690 23.53 -1.76 34.60
N VAL A 691 22.40 -1.34 34.03
CA VAL A 691 21.22 -0.90 34.75
C VAL A 691 20.30 -2.09 34.94
N THR A 692 19.73 -2.22 36.13
CA THR A 692 18.76 -3.28 36.47
C THR A 692 17.52 -2.66 37.10
N GLU A 693 16.45 -3.43 37.27
CA GLU A 693 15.24 -2.99 37.99
C GLU A 693 15.51 -2.51 39.43
N ASN A 694 16.66 -2.89 40.01
CA ASN A 694 17.09 -2.48 41.35
C ASN A 694 17.94 -1.20 41.37
N SER A 695 18.39 -0.74 40.20
CA SER A 695 19.11 0.52 40.06
C SER A 695 18.18 1.68 40.45
N ARG A 696 18.72 2.66 41.17
CA ARG A 696 17.96 3.80 41.72
C ARG A 696 18.57 5.15 41.38
N ASP A 697 19.90 5.19 41.23
CA ASP A 697 20.62 6.38 40.84
C ASP A 697 21.32 6.10 39.51
N LEU A 698 21.08 6.94 38.51
CA LEU A 698 21.58 6.77 37.15
C LEU A 698 22.45 7.95 36.71
N LEU A 699 23.43 7.67 35.87
CA LEU A 699 24.02 8.65 34.95
C LEU A 699 23.42 8.38 33.57
N VAL A 700 22.77 9.40 33.01
CA VAL A 700 22.36 9.42 31.60
C VAL A 700 23.36 10.30 30.87
N GLU A 701 24.11 9.74 29.93
CA GLU A 701 25.01 10.47 29.05
C GLU A 701 24.51 10.38 27.62
N MET A 702 24.77 11.41 26.81
CA MET A 702 24.52 11.35 25.38
C MET A 702 25.66 11.95 24.59
N THR A 703 26.08 11.28 23.52
CA THR A 703 27.11 11.77 22.58
C THR A 703 26.56 11.88 21.17
N GLY A 704 27.05 12.84 20.39
CA GLY A 704 26.53 13.05 19.04
C GLY A 704 27.35 14.01 18.18
N THR A 705 26.89 14.15 16.94
CA THR A 705 27.45 15.07 15.93
C THR A 705 26.87 16.47 16.05
N ASP A 706 25.70 16.60 16.67
CA ASP A 706 24.97 17.86 16.83
C ASP A 706 24.56 18.07 18.31
N GLN A 707 24.83 19.27 18.85
CA GLN A 707 24.58 19.59 20.25
C GLN A 707 23.08 19.71 20.56
N TRP A 708 22.31 20.31 19.65
CA TRP A 708 20.88 20.52 19.84
C TRP A 708 20.17 19.17 19.97
N THR A 709 20.50 18.23 19.08
CA THR A 709 19.94 16.88 19.04
C THR A 709 20.17 16.15 20.38
N VAL A 710 21.42 16.09 20.87
CA VAL A 710 21.71 15.37 22.11
C VAL A 710 21.12 16.06 23.35
N ASP A 711 21.04 17.39 23.37
CA ASP A 711 20.43 18.12 24.49
C ASP A 711 18.91 17.91 24.54
N ARG A 712 18.22 17.88 23.39
CA ARG A 712 16.77 17.62 23.33
C ARG A 712 16.42 16.16 23.65
N MET A 713 17.18 15.20 23.13
CA MET A 713 17.04 13.80 23.53
C MET A 713 17.21 13.64 25.06
N LEU A 714 18.19 14.33 25.65
CA LEU A 714 18.42 14.31 27.10
C LEU A 714 17.23 14.88 27.87
N ASN A 715 16.63 15.96 27.38
CA ASN A 715 15.46 16.55 27.97
C ASN A 715 14.27 15.57 27.97
N ILE A 716 13.97 14.92 26.85
CA ILE A 716 12.89 13.92 26.74
C ILE A 716 13.07 12.80 27.78
N VAL A 717 14.27 12.22 27.86
CA VAL A 717 14.58 11.16 28.85
C VAL A 717 14.45 11.67 30.29
N CYS A 718 14.94 12.88 30.58
CA CYS A 718 14.82 13.46 31.92
C CYS A 718 13.35 13.71 32.32
N TYR A 719 12.51 14.15 31.38
CA TYR A 719 11.09 14.37 31.63
C TYR A 719 10.34 13.06 31.89
N SER A 720 10.63 11.99 31.13
CA SER A 720 10.08 10.64 31.39
C SER A 720 10.50 10.14 32.78
N LEU A 721 11.79 10.22 33.13
CA LEU A 721 12.29 9.76 34.44
C LEU A 721 11.75 10.61 35.60
N SER A 722 11.61 11.93 35.41
CA SER A 722 11.00 12.83 36.40
C SER A 722 9.52 12.49 36.66
N ALA A 723 8.77 12.06 35.63
CA ALA A 723 7.39 11.64 35.78
C ALA A 723 7.24 10.37 36.64
N ARG A 724 8.28 9.52 36.69
CA ARG A 724 8.40 8.40 37.65
C ARG A 724 8.85 8.82 39.05
N GLY A 725 8.87 10.12 39.34
CA GLY A 725 9.23 10.68 40.65
C GLY A 725 10.73 10.81 40.89
N ALA A 726 11.57 10.63 39.85
CA ALA A 726 13.00 10.81 39.99
C ALA A 726 13.39 12.28 40.14
N GLN A 727 14.42 12.54 40.93
CA GLN A 727 15.01 13.88 41.04
C GLN A 727 16.11 14.03 39.98
N ILE A 728 15.97 15.03 39.10
CA ILE A 728 16.99 15.37 38.11
C ILE A 728 18.05 16.27 38.75
N GLU A 729 19.31 15.91 38.55
CA GLU A 729 20.48 16.64 39.01
C GLU A 729 21.30 17.13 37.82
N ARG A 730 21.74 18.39 37.88
CA ARG A 730 22.55 18.97 36.80
C ARG A 730 23.94 18.35 36.77
N VAL A 731 24.54 18.36 35.59
CA VAL A 731 25.92 17.98 35.32
C VAL A 731 26.59 19.12 34.58
N THR A 732 27.77 19.52 35.04
CA THR A 732 28.58 20.49 34.31
C THR A 732 29.40 19.77 33.25
N VAL A 733 29.31 20.18 31.99
CA VAL A 733 30.13 19.68 30.88
C VAL A 733 31.19 20.71 30.55
N GLU A 734 32.46 20.37 30.79
CA GLU A 734 33.60 21.26 30.57
C GLU A 734 34.37 20.87 29.30
N TYR A 735 34.33 21.74 28.31
CA TYR A 735 35.18 21.67 27.12
C TYR A 735 36.38 22.62 27.26
N ALA A 736 37.34 22.49 26.35
CA ALA A 736 38.40 23.47 26.19
C ALA A 736 37.84 24.84 25.78
N GLY A 737 37.54 25.70 26.75
CA GLY A 737 37.12 27.09 26.56
C GLY A 737 35.61 27.36 26.61
N ARG A 738 34.77 26.35 26.83
CA ARG A 738 33.33 26.50 27.10
C ARG A 738 32.87 25.55 28.20
N THR A 739 31.91 25.98 29.00
CA THR A 739 31.28 25.17 30.05
C THR A 739 29.78 25.24 29.85
N LEU A 740 29.12 24.08 29.90
CA LEU A 740 27.67 23.94 29.79
C LEU A 740 27.14 23.32 31.09
N ASP A 741 25.99 23.78 31.58
CA ASP A 741 25.26 23.07 32.62
C ASP A 741 24.08 22.34 31.96
N ARG A 742 23.91 21.05 32.26
CA ARG A 742 22.93 20.17 31.61
C ARG A 742 22.17 19.33 32.64
N PRO A 743 20.92 18.90 32.38
CA PRO A 743 20.10 19.26 31.23
C PRO A 743 19.74 20.74 31.24
N ASP A 744 19.47 21.29 30.05
CA ASP A 744 19.04 22.68 29.89
C ASP A 744 17.53 22.70 29.67
N PHE A 745 16.80 23.16 30.70
CA PHE A 745 15.34 23.23 30.66
C PHE A 745 14.83 24.64 30.37
N SER A 746 15.60 25.46 29.64
CA SER A 746 15.10 26.76 29.19
C SER A 746 13.85 26.59 28.32
N VAL A 747 12.82 27.35 28.65
CA VAL A 747 11.58 27.44 27.87
C VAL A 747 11.80 28.43 26.74
N GLU A 748 11.46 28.03 25.52
CA GLU A 748 11.43 28.90 24.35
C GLU A 748 10.05 29.55 24.24
N THR A 749 9.99 30.71 23.58
CA THR A 749 8.73 31.46 23.44
C THR A 749 8.45 31.75 21.98
N LYS A 750 7.23 31.47 21.52
CA LYS A 750 6.73 31.92 20.22
C LYS A 750 5.59 32.91 20.41
N THR A 751 5.47 33.86 19.49
CA THR A 751 4.41 34.88 19.54
C THR A 751 3.35 34.58 18.50
N ILE A 752 2.08 34.62 18.89
CA ILE A 752 0.96 34.40 17.97
C ILE A 752 -0.17 35.40 18.16
N ALA A 753 -0.68 35.93 17.04
CA ALA A 753 -1.83 36.82 17.02
C ALA A 753 -3.14 36.02 17.21
N HIS A 754 -4.05 36.54 18.03
CA HIS A 754 -5.37 35.95 18.26
C HIS A 754 -6.15 35.74 16.94
N GLU A 755 -6.11 36.73 16.05
CA GLU A 755 -6.74 36.68 14.73
C GLU A 755 -6.25 35.50 13.89
N ARG A 756 -4.97 35.10 14.01
CA ARG A 756 -4.43 33.96 13.25
C ARG A 756 -4.99 32.63 13.76
N ILE A 757 -5.20 32.48 15.07
CA ILE A 757 -5.83 31.30 15.67
C ILE A 757 -7.27 31.18 15.14
N GLU A 758 -8.03 32.28 15.22
CA GLU A 758 -9.41 32.33 14.74
C GLU A 758 -9.52 32.07 13.22
N SER A 759 -8.64 32.67 12.42
CA SER A 759 -8.68 32.53 10.96
C SER A 759 -8.38 31.11 10.51
N VAL A 760 -7.38 30.45 11.10
CA VAL A 760 -6.97 29.09 10.73
C VAL A 760 -7.99 28.05 11.20
N LEU A 761 -8.49 28.16 12.45
CA LEU A 761 -9.53 27.25 12.95
C LEU A 761 -10.92 27.56 12.38
N GLY A 762 -11.14 28.78 11.89
CA GLY A 762 -12.43 29.24 11.38
C GLY A 762 -13.49 29.47 12.47
N LEU A 763 -13.07 29.81 13.69
CA LEU A 763 -13.93 30.02 14.86
C LEU A 763 -13.74 31.41 15.46
N GLU A 764 -14.79 31.93 16.09
CA GLU A 764 -14.67 33.06 17.02
C GLU A 764 -14.45 32.48 18.43
N LEU A 765 -13.29 32.74 19.04
CA LEU A 765 -12.92 32.22 20.37
C LEU A 765 -12.71 33.39 21.33
N ASP A 766 -13.23 33.29 22.55
CA ASP A 766 -12.86 34.27 23.57
C ASP A 766 -11.45 33.99 24.09
N GLU A 767 -10.78 35.05 24.55
CA GLU A 767 -9.38 34.97 24.97
C GLU A 767 -9.15 34.04 26.16
N GLU A 768 -10.13 33.83 27.04
CA GLU A 768 -10.01 32.90 28.18
C GLU A 768 -10.01 31.45 27.67
N THR A 769 -10.82 31.15 26.66
CA THR A 769 -10.84 29.83 25.99
C THR A 769 -9.51 29.53 25.30
N VAL A 770 -8.91 30.49 24.61
CA VAL A 770 -7.60 30.28 23.95
C VAL A 770 -6.51 29.96 24.98
N VAL A 771 -6.46 30.71 26.09
CA VAL A 771 -5.50 30.43 27.17
C VAL A 771 -5.77 29.07 27.82
N ASP A 772 -7.03 28.70 28.02
CA ASP A 772 -7.41 27.38 28.53
C ASP A 772 -6.90 26.24 27.63
N CYS A 773 -7.10 26.36 26.32
CA CYS A 773 -6.63 25.41 25.33
C CYS A 773 -5.09 25.27 25.35
N LEU A 774 -4.36 26.40 25.32
CA LEU A 774 -2.89 26.39 25.37
C LEU A 774 -2.36 25.75 26.66
N GLU A 775 -2.92 26.11 27.82
CA GLU A 775 -2.56 25.50 29.10
C GLU A 775 -2.82 23.99 29.13
N ARG A 776 -3.92 23.54 28.51
CA ARG A 776 -4.30 22.12 28.35
C ARG A 776 -3.56 21.41 27.22
N ALA A 777 -2.73 22.11 26.45
CA ALA A 777 -1.74 21.53 25.54
C ALA A 777 -0.36 21.37 26.22
N GLY A 778 -0.22 21.82 27.47
CA GLY A 778 1.05 21.85 28.20
C GLY A 778 1.96 23.02 27.84
N LEU A 779 1.38 24.10 27.29
CA LEU A 779 2.05 25.35 26.96
C LEU A 779 1.70 26.43 27.98
N ASP A 780 2.60 27.38 28.21
CA ASP A 780 2.31 28.60 28.98
C ASP A 780 1.82 29.66 28.01
N ALA A 781 0.80 30.45 28.40
CA ALA A 781 0.27 31.50 27.56
C ALA A 781 0.17 32.82 28.34
N ASP A 782 1.10 33.73 28.05
CA ASP A 782 1.07 35.09 28.56
C ASP A 782 0.44 36.01 27.51
N ARG A 783 -0.72 36.58 27.85
CA ARG A 783 -1.43 37.51 26.98
C ARG A 783 -0.86 38.92 27.11
N ASP A 784 -0.63 39.59 25.99
CA ASP A 784 -0.30 41.02 25.98
C ASP A 784 -1.49 41.87 26.50
N GLU A 785 -1.19 42.89 27.31
CA GLU A 785 -2.21 43.75 27.93
C GLU A 785 -2.83 44.76 26.95
N ASP A 786 -2.11 45.12 25.87
CA ASP A 786 -2.43 46.19 24.95
C ASP A 786 -2.82 45.69 23.54
N GLU A 787 -2.32 44.52 23.12
CA GLU A 787 -2.56 43.91 21.80
C GLU A 787 -3.16 42.48 21.93
N PRO A 788 -3.98 42.02 20.96
CA PRO A 788 -4.58 40.68 20.97
C PRO A 788 -3.55 39.63 20.51
N VAL A 789 -2.49 39.48 21.29
CA VAL A 789 -1.31 38.65 21.00
C VAL A 789 -0.95 37.82 22.23
N TYR A 790 -0.48 36.59 21.99
CA TYR A 790 -0.03 35.66 23.02
C TYR A 790 1.47 35.38 22.88
N GLU A 791 2.20 35.51 23.97
CA GLU A 791 3.56 34.96 24.12
C GLU A 791 3.41 33.56 24.73
N VAL A 792 3.78 32.55 23.95
CA VAL A 792 3.51 31.14 24.27
C VAL A 792 4.82 30.45 24.63
N GLY A 793 4.93 29.99 25.88
CA GLY A 793 6.06 29.24 26.40
C GLY A 793 5.99 27.76 26.03
N ILE A 794 7.03 27.28 25.35
CA ILE A 794 7.15 25.92 24.83
C ILE A 794 8.13 25.14 25.70
N PRO A 795 7.71 24.02 26.31
CA PRO A 795 8.59 23.23 27.14
C PRO A 795 9.65 22.54 26.28
N PRO A 796 10.86 22.34 26.81
CA PRO A 796 12.03 21.96 26.01
C PRO A 796 11.99 20.52 25.45
N TYR A 797 10.99 19.71 25.82
CA TYR A 797 10.73 18.39 25.26
C TYR A 797 9.83 18.41 24.01
N ARG A 798 9.11 19.51 23.75
CA ARG A 798 8.32 19.72 22.52
C ARG A 798 9.25 20.22 21.43
N VAL A 799 9.78 19.30 20.63
CA VAL A 799 10.71 19.60 19.53
C VAL A 799 10.00 19.80 18.18
N ASP A 800 8.70 19.54 18.17
CA ASP A 800 7.76 19.61 17.06
C ASP A 800 7.25 21.05 16.79
N VAL A 801 7.29 21.93 17.79
CA VAL A 801 6.82 23.32 17.67
C VAL A 801 7.88 24.19 17.00
N LEU A 802 7.93 24.15 15.67
CA LEU A 802 8.89 24.87 14.84
C LEU A 802 8.40 26.27 14.46
N HIS A 803 7.09 26.47 14.39
CA HIS A 803 6.43 27.69 13.91
C HIS A 803 5.19 28.01 14.77
N PRO A 804 4.74 29.28 14.85
CA PRO A 804 3.50 29.62 15.54
C PRO A 804 2.25 28.85 15.05
N ILE A 805 2.28 28.27 13.85
CA ILE A 805 1.14 27.49 13.34
C ILE A 805 0.94 26.18 14.12
N ASP A 806 2.02 25.58 14.63
CA ASP A 806 1.96 24.37 15.47
C ASP A 806 1.24 24.66 16.80
N VAL A 807 1.29 25.91 17.28
CA VAL A 807 0.52 26.37 18.44
C VAL A 807 -0.98 26.45 18.13
N VAL A 808 -1.35 26.79 16.89
CA VAL A 808 -2.77 26.78 16.47
C VAL A 808 -3.32 25.36 16.43
N ASP A 809 -2.51 24.40 15.97
CA ASP A 809 -2.87 22.98 15.97
C ASP A 809 -3.10 22.47 17.40
N ASP A 810 -2.20 22.77 18.34
CA ASP A 810 -2.39 22.46 19.77
C ASP A 810 -3.70 23.03 20.35
N VAL A 811 -4.09 24.25 19.95
CA VAL A 811 -5.40 24.83 20.30
C VAL A 811 -6.55 24.05 19.67
N GLY A 812 -6.41 23.65 18.40
CA GLY A 812 -7.40 22.83 17.69
C GLY A 812 -7.60 21.45 18.32
N ARG A 813 -6.51 20.73 18.66
CA ARG A 813 -6.55 19.42 19.34
C ARG A 813 -7.23 19.51 20.70
N THR A 814 -6.90 20.52 21.50
CA THR A 814 -7.45 20.68 22.86
C THR A 814 -8.88 21.22 22.89
N TYR A 815 -9.27 22.03 21.90
CA TYR A 815 -10.66 22.42 21.68
C TYR A 815 -11.50 21.23 21.21
N GLY A 816 -10.93 20.39 20.35
CA GLY A 816 -11.55 19.23 19.73
C GLY A 816 -11.97 19.54 18.29
N PHE A 817 -11.20 19.06 17.32
CA PHE A 817 -11.49 19.28 15.89
C PHE A 817 -12.86 18.75 15.45
N ASN A 818 -13.34 17.67 16.05
CA ASN A 818 -14.66 17.11 15.75
C ASN A 818 -15.84 17.94 16.30
N GLU A 819 -15.57 18.95 17.13
CA GLU A 819 -16.58 19.94 17.57
C GLU A 819 -16.76 21.10 16.56
N LEU A 820 -15.87 21.19 15.56
CA LEU A 820 -15.97 22.21 14.52
C LEU A 820 -17.10 21.89 13.54
N GLU A 821 -18.02 22.84 13.32
CA GLU A 821 -19.05 22.68 12.29
C GLU A 821 -18.44 22.86 10.88
N PRO A 822 -18.43 21.83 10.00
CA PRO A 822 -17.86 21.94 8.66
C PRO A 822 -18.55 23.03 7.82
N ARG A 823 -17.78 23.74 6.99
CA ARG A 823 -18.27 24.82 6.12
C ARG A 823 -17.75 24.60 4.70
N TYR A 824 -18.61 24.58 3.68
CA TYR A 824 -18.10 24.54 2.30
C TYR A 824 -17.47 25.89 1.93
N PRO A 825 -16.24 25.94 1.36
CA PRO A 825 -15.56 27.20 1.08
C PRO A 825 -16.33 28.04 0.06
N ASP A 826 -16.45 29.35 0.32
CA ASP A 826 -17.04 30.33 -0.60
C ASP A 826 -16.07 30.72 -1.73
N VAL A 827 -15.59 29.70 -2.45
CA VAL A 827 -14.61 29.82 -3.52
C VAL A 827 -15.25 29.36 -4.84
N THR A 828 -15.10 30.13 -5.91
CA THR A 828 -15.68 29.81 -7.24
C THR A 828 -14.57 29.58 -8.27
N THR A 829 -14.48 28.37 -8.81
CA THR A 829 -13.53 27.98 -9.87
C THR A 829 -14.25 27.21 -10.98
N VAL A 830 -13.64 27.14 -12.17
CA VAL A 830 -14.13 26.33 -13.29
C VAL A 830 -13.34 25.03 -13.34
N GLY A 831 -14.02 23.90 -13.10
CA GLY A 831 -13.40 22.59 -13.17
C GLY A 831 -13.18 22.09 -14.59
N GLY A 832 -12.30 21.11 -14.76
CA GLY A 832 -12.07 20.49 -16.05
C GLY A 832 -11.01 19.38 -16.03
N ARG A 833 -11.25 18.33 -16.82
CA ARG A 833 -10.25 17.29 -17.12
C ARG A 833 -9.12 17.85 -17.99
N HIS A 834 -7.92 17.32 -17.82
CA HIS A 834 -6.76 17.64 -18.65
C HIS A 834 -6.96 17.09 -20.08
N GLU A 835 -6.33 17.70 -21.08
CA GLU A 835 -6.51 17.32 -22.49
C GLU A 835 -6.08 15.87 -22.76
N ARG A 836 -5.00 15.41 -22.12
CA ARG A 836 -4.55 14.01 -22.19
C ARG A 836 -5.63 13.06 -21.68
N SER A 837 -6.20 13.31 -20.50
CA SER A 837 -7.23 12.44 -19.91
C SER A 837 -8.48 12.36 -20.81
N ARG A 838 -8.91 13.48 -21.40
CA ARG A 838 -10.02 13.48 -22.37
C ARG A 838 -9.73 12.62 -23.60
N LEU A 839 -8.49 12.66 -24.09
CA LEU A 839 -8.06 11.82 -25.21
C LEU A 839 -8.01 10.34 -24.81
N GLU A 840 -7.41 10.00 -23.66
CA GLU A 840 -7.38 8.63 -23.13
C GLU A 840 -8.79 8.06 -23.01
N ASP A 841 -9.74 8.83 -22.47
CA ASP A 841 -11.12 8.40 -22.30
C ASP A 841 -11.83 8.16 -23.64
N ALA A 842 -11.68 9.08 -24.59
CA ALA A 842 -12.28 8.95 -25.91
C ALA A 842 -11.71 7.74 -26.69
N VAL A 843 -10.39 7.52 -26.60
CA VAL A 843 -9.73 6.39 -27.28
C VAL A 843 -10.19 5.08 -26.65
N ARG A 844 -10.26 5.03 -25.32
CA ARG A 844 -10.74 3.86 -24.59
C ARG A 844 -12.20 3.54 -24.88
N GLU A 845 -13.08 4.53 -24.90
CA GLU A 845 -14.48 4.35 -25.27
C GLU A 845 -14.60 3.78 -26.69
N SER A 846 -13.75 4.23 -27.61
CA SER A 846 -13.69 3.70 -28.97
C SER A 846 -13.20 2.24 -29.02
N LEU A 847 -12.18 1.88 -28.24
CA LEU A 847 -11.67 0.50 -28.15
C LEU A 847 -12.69 -0.45 -27.51
N VAL A 848 -13.31 -0.04 -26.40
CA VAL A 848 -14.40 -0.79 -25.76
C VAL A 848 -15.57 -0.99 -26.73
N GLY A 849 -15.93 0.05 -27.48
CA GLY A 849 -16.95 -0.03 -28.53
C GLY A 849 -16.57 -0.95 -29.71
N LEU A 850 -15.28 -1.20 -29.92
CA LEU A 850 -14.74 -2.16 -30.89
C LEU A 850 -14.65 -3.60 -30.34
N GLY A 851 -15.07 -3.83 -29.10
CA GLY A 851 -15.09 -5.14 -28.46
C GLY A 851 -13.82 -5.49 -27.68
N PHE A 852 -12.96 -4.52 -27.38
CA PHE A 852 -11.81 -4.74 -26.51
C PHE A 852 -12.18 -4.63 -25.02
N GLU A 853 -11.58 -5.47 -24.20
CA GLU A 853 -11.53 -5.30 -22.76
C GLU A 853 -10.35 -4.41 -22.38
N ASP A 854 -10.63 -3.40 -21.57
CA ASP A 854 -9.67 -2.41 -21.09
C ASP A 854 -8.85 -2.98 -19.93
N LEU A 855 -7.53 -2.90 -20.03
CA LEU A 855 -6.59 -3.37 -19.02
C LEU A 855 -6.02 -2.22 -18.18
N LEU A 856 -5.54 -2.59 -16.99
CA LEU A 856 -4.83 -1.72 -16.05
C LEU A 856 -3.65 -2.50 -15.49
N ASN A 857 -2.53 -2.48 -16.21
CA ASN A 857 -1.31 -3.21 -15.86
C ASN A 857 -0.32 -2.32 -15.09
N PHE A 858 0.64 -2.96 -14.43
CA PHE A 858 1.84 -2.28 -13.92
C PHE A 858 2.68 -1.72 -15.08
N TYR A 859 3.39 -0.63 -14.81
CA TYR A 859 4.29 0.01 -15.76
C TYR A 859 5.73 -0.45 -15.57
N MET A 860 6.07 -0.92 -14.38
CA MET A 860 7.29 -1.64 -14.08
C MET A 860 7.20 -3.07 -14.63
N VAL A 861 8.32 -3.55 -15.16
CA VAL A 861 8.46 -4.84 -15.82
C VAL A 861 9.90 -5.32 -15.72
N SER A 862 10.15 -6.60 -15.98
CA SER A 862 11.52 -7.12 -16.09
C SER A 862 12.09 -6.89 -17.49
N GLU A 863 13.42 -6.80 -17.58
CA GLU A 863 14.12 -6.74 -18.86
C GLU A 863 13.76 -7.94 -19.77
N ALA A 864 13.58 -9.12 -19.17
CA ALA A 864 13.25 -10.35 -19.90
C ALA A 864 11.89 -10.26 -20.60
N GLU A 865 10.86 -9.78 -19.88
CA GLU A 865 9.51 -9.56 -20.39
C GLU A 865 9.47 -8.47 -21.47
N ASN A 866 10.16 -7.34 -21.25
CA ASN A 866 10.12 -6.23 -22.20
C ASN A 866 10.80 -6.56 -23.54
N TYR A 867 11.92 -7.30 -23.49
CA TYR A 867 12.78 -7.56 -24.65
C TYR A 867 12.77 -9.02 -25.09
N SER A 868 13.36 -9.91 -24.28
CA SER A 868 13.73 -11.26 -24.73
C SER A 868 12.52 -12.12 -25.11
N ARG A 869 11.46 -12.11 -24.29
CA ARG A 869 10.22 -12.86 -24.56
C ARG A 869 9.43 -12.28 -25.74
N MET A 870 9.72 -11.02 -26.09
CA MET A 870 9.13 -10.32 -27.23
C MET A 870 10.01 -10.34 -28.49
N ASN A 871 11.14 -11.05 -28.45
CA ASN A 871 12.15 -11.09 -29.51
C ASN A 871 12.76 -9.72 -29.87
N VAL A 872 12.71 -8.73 -28.99
CA VAL A 872 13.27 -7.40 -29.23
C VAL A 872 14.70 -7.32 -28.66
N ASP A 873 15.64 -6.78 -29.44
CA ASP A 873 16.97 -6.47 -28.93
C ASP A 873 16.94 -5.10 -28.22
N PRO A 874 17.53 -4.95 -27.02
CA PRO A 874 17.71 -3.63 -26.40
C PRO A 874 18.51 -2.69 -27.31
N ASP A 875 18.23 -1.39 -27.23
CA ASP A 875 18.83 -0.31 -28.02
C ASP A 875 18.63 -0.43 -29.53
N SER A 876 17.53 -1.04 -29.96
CA SER A 876 17.16 -1.16 -31.37
C SER A 876 16.16 -0.08 -31.80
N ASP A 877 16.17 0.28 -33.09
CA ASP A 877 15.31 1.35 -33.64
C ASP A 877 13.83 0.92 -33.83
N VAL A 878 13.43 -0.26 -33.33
CA VAL A 878 12.04 -0.74 -33.43
C VAL A 878 11.21 -0.29 -32.23
N VAL A 879 9.88 -0.31 -32.37
CA VAL A 879 8.97 -0.01 -31.25
C VAL A 879 9.26 -0.98 -30.10
N GLY A 880 9.48 -0.46 -28.89
CA GLY A 880 9.86 -1.27 -27.72
C GLY A 880 11.35 -1.61 -27.60
N GLY A 881 12.20 -1.14 -28.53
CA GLY A 881 13.65 -1.33 -28.51
C GLY A 881 14.44 -0.20 -27.83
N GLY A 882 13.77 0.82 -27.30
CA GLY A 882 14.41 1.98 -26.65
C GLY A 882 15.22 1.62 -25.40
N ARG A 883 16.07 2.53 -24.93
CA ARG A 883 16.82 2.35 -23.67
C ARG A 883 15.86 2.42 -22.48
N PRO A 884 15.82 1.43 -21.58
CA PRO A 884 14.89 1.44 -20.46
C PRO A 884 15.36 2.36 -19.34
N VAL A 885 14.43 2.82 -18.51
CA VAL A 885 14.73 3.45 -17.21
C VAL A 885 14.85 2.34 -16.16
N THR A 886 16.01 2.19 -15.53
CA THR A 886 16.29 1.08 -14.59
C THR A 886 16.19 1.52 -13.12
N ILE A 887 15.78 0.59 -12.26
CA ILE A 887 15.60 0.79 -10.82
C ILE A 887 16.81 0.23 -10.07
N LEU A 888 17.36 0.99 -9.12
CA LEU A 888 18.62 0.65 -8.43
C LEU A 888 18.52 -0.56 -7.51
N GLU A 889 17.45 -0.61 -6.71
CA GLU A 889 17.23 -1.65 -5.69
C GLU A 889 15.75 -2.07 -5.71
N PRO A 890 15.30 -2.76 -6.77
CA PRO A 890 13.91 -3.17 -6.89
C PRO A 890 13.61 -4.26 -5.86
N TYR A 891 12.45 -4.18 -5.20
CA TYR A 891 11.97 -5.22 -4.28
C TYR A 891 11.88 -6.60 -4.94
N SER A 892 11.49 -6.66 -6.22
CA SER A 892 11.33 -7.89 -6.99
C SER A 892 12.06 -7.84 -8.33
N GLU A 893 12.62 -8.98 -8.75
CA GLU A 893 13.23 -9.16 -10.07
C GLU A 893 12.21 -8.99 -11.23
N GLU A 894 10.91 -9.07 -10.93
CA GLU A 894 9.83 -8.83 -11.89
C GLU A 894 9.66 -7.34 -12.26
N TYR A 895 10.19 -6.41 -11.45
CA TYR A 895 9.95 -4.97 -11.55
C TYR A 895 11.26 -4.17 -11.53
N THR A 896 12.16 -4.48 -12.45
CA THR A 896 13.53 -3.93 -12.51
C THR A 896 13.64 -2.66 -13.36
N MET A 897 12.66 -2.37 -14.21
CA MET A 897 12.67 -1.22 -15.11
C MET A 897 11.25 -0.73 -15.45
N LEU A 898 11.12 0.51 -15.92
CA LEU A 898 9.90 0.95 -16.62
C LEU A 898 9.86 0.37 -18.03
N ARG A 899 8.70 -0.12 -18.46
CA ARG A 899 8.50 -0.66 -19.81
C ARG A 899 8.69 0.41 -20.89
N THR A 900 9.25 0.02 -22.02
CA THR A 900 9.46 0.91 -23.18
C THR A 900 8.28 0.89 -24.16
N TRP A 901 7.37 -0.05 -23.99
CA TRP A 901 6.13 -0.21 -24.76
C TRP A 901 5.11 -1.07 -24.01
N GLY A 902 3.84 -1.02 -24.42
CA GLY A 902 2.71 -1.60 -23.67
C GLY A 902 2.38 -3.05 -24.02
N LEU A 903 2.71 -3.51 -25.24
CA LEU A 903 2.38 -4.84 -25.71
C LEU A 903 2.87 -6.00 -24.81
N PRO A 904 4.09 -5.97 -24.20
CA PRO A 904 4.54 -7.03 -23.30
C PRO A 904 3.56 -7.26 -22.13
N SER A 905 3.08 -6.19 -21.51
CA SER A 905 2.13 -6.29 -20.39
C SER A 905 0.79 -6.89 -20.81
N VAL A 906 0.33 -6.62 -22.03
CA VAL A 906 -0.90 -7.24 -22.57
C VAL A 906 -0.69 -8.74 -22.83
N MET A 907 0.50 -9.14 -23.29
CA MET A 907 0.85 -10.55 -23.50
C MET A 907 0.93 -11.34 -22.19
N MET A 908 1.51 -10.77 -21.14
CA MET A 908 1.52 -11.34 -19.79
C MET A 908 0.10 -11.59 -19.25
N VAL A 909 -0.86 -10.71 -19.56
CA VAL A 909 -2.27 -10.92 -19.17
C VAL A 909 -2.88 -12.08 -19.95
N LEU A 910 -2.63 -12.19 -21.26
CA LEU A 910 -3.09 -13.32 -22.07
C LEU A 910 -2.52 -14.66 -21.55
N GLU A 911 -1.22 -14.69 -21.24
CA GLU A 911 -0.54 -15.86 -20.66
C GLU A 911 -1.23 -16.34 -19.36
N LYS A 912 -1.48 -15.42 -18.43
CA LYS A 912 -2.18 -15.72 -17.17
C LYS A 912 -3.65 -16.13 -17.37
N ASN A 913 -4.23 -15.88 -18.54
CA ASN A 913 -5.64 -16.15 -18.86
C ASN A 913 -5.83 -17.20 -19.97
N THR A 914 -4.83 -18.04 -20.24
CA THR A 914 -4.92 -19.16 -21.20
C THR A 914 -6.07 -20.14 -20.90
N HIS A 915 -6.44 -20.29 -19.63
CA HIS A 915 -7.56 -21.11 -19.16
C HIS A 915 -8.95 -20.49 -19.42
N ARG A 916 -9.02 -19.21 -19.83
CA ARG A 916 -10.27 -18.52 -20.18
C ARG A 916 -10.64 -18.73 -21.64
N ALA A 917 -11.94 -18.69 -21.93
CA ALA A 917 -12.45 -18.92 -23.28
C ALA A 917 -11.98 -17.84 -24.26
N TYR A 918 -11.65 -18.26 -25.48
CA TYR A 918 -11.42 -17.38 -26.62
C TYR A 918 -12.75 -17.02 -27.32
N PRO A 919 -12.83 -15.88 -28.01
CA PRO A 919 -11.77 -14.91 -28.27
C PRO A 919 -11.46 -13.99 -27.08
N GLN A 920 -10.19 -13.61 -26.94
CA GLN A 920 -9.73 -12.61 -25.98
C GLN A 920 -9.21 -11.38 -26.73
N HIS A 921 -9.95 -10.27 -26.66
CA HIS A 921 -9.57 -9.01 -27.29
C HIS A 921 -9.23 -8.00 -26.20
N LEU A 922 -7.94 -7.74 -25.99
CA LEU A 922 -7.48 -6.90 -24.89
C LEU A 922 -6.86 -5.62 -25.41
N ALA A 923 -7.04 -4.51 -24.71
CA ALA A 923 -6.36 -3.27 -25.00
C ALA A 923 -5.96 -2.53 -23.73
N GLU A 924 -4.82 -1.85 -23.78
CA GLU A 924 -4.32 -1.02 -22.70
C GLU A 924 -3.96 0.36 -23.23
N ILE A 925 -4.32 1.40 -22.46
CA ILE A 925 -3.74 2.73 -22.58
C ILE A 925 -2.94 3.00 -21.31
N GLY A 926 -1.62 3.06 -21.44
CA GLY A 926 -0.72 3.17 -20.28
C GLY A 926 0.58 3.90 -20.57
N LEU A 927 1.39 4.12 -19.52
CA LEU A 927 2.71 4.75 -19.63
C LEU A 927 3.70 3.80 -20.29
N ALA A 928 4.58 4.36 -21.11
CA ALA A 928 5.88 3.79 -21.47
C ALA A 928 6.93 4.90 -21.31
N ALA A 929 8.17 4.49 -21.01
CA ALA A 929 9.27 5.42 -20.79
C ALA A 929 10.57 4.88 -21.39
N GLU A 930 11.42 5.78 -21.87
CA GLU A 930 12.75 5.47 -22.37
C GLU A 930 13.74 6.59 -22.06
N ILE A 931 15.04 6.30 -22.07
CA ILE A 931 16.09 7.29 -21.85
C ILE A 931 16.19 8.23 -23.04
N ASP A 932 15.95 9.52 -22.79
CA ASP A 932 16.12 10.60 -23.75
C ASP A 932 16.86 11.77 -23.10
N GLU A 933 18.14 11.91 -23.45
CA GLU A 933 19.05 12.97 -22.96
C GLU A 933 18.67 14.39 -23.43
N SER A 934 17.61 14.53 -24.24
CA SER A 934 17.06 15.85 -24.60
C SER A 934 16.03 16.37 -23.60
N GLU A 935 15.49 15.49 -22.76
CA GLU A 935 14.61 15.85 -21.65
C GLU A 935 15.43 16.20 -20.41
N ASN A 936 14.95 17.14 -19.58
CA ASN A 936 15.70 17.57 -18.38
C ASN A 936 15.91 16.43 -17.37
N THR A 937 14.93 15.54 -17.26
CA THR A 937 15.00 14.30 -16.45
C THR A 937 15.81 13.20 -17.13
N ASN A 938 16.29 13.40 -18.35
CA ASN A 938 16.88 12.37 -19.20
C ASN A 938 15.91 11.20 -19.52
N VAL A 939 14.59 11.39 -19.31
CA VAL A 939 13.55 10.37 -19.51
C VAL A 939 12.42 10.94 -20.35
N ALA A 940 12.15 10.31 -21.50
CA ALA A 940 10.95 10.57 -22.29
C ALA A 940 9.80 9.69 -21.82
N GLU A 941 8.75 10.31 -21.28
CA GLU A 941 7.52 9.63 -20.87
C GLU A 941 6.39 9.83 -21.88
N TYR A 942 5.66 8.76 -22.18
CA TYR A 942 4.55 8.83 -23.12
C TYR A 942 3.44 7.84 -22.84
N ARG A 943 2.27 8.10 -23.43
CA ARG A 943 1.14 7.18 -23.38
C ARG A 943 1.09 6.38 -24.67
N THR A 944 0.97 5.07 -24.52
CA THR A 944 0.82 4.13 -25.63
C THR A 944 -0.57 3.49 -25.61
N VAL A 945 -1.03 3.03 -26.76
CA VAL A 945 -2.27 2.29 -26.98
C VAL A 945 -1.89 0.95 -27.58
N ALA A 946 -1.82 -0.08 -26.75
CA ALA A 946 -1.51 -1.45 -27.14
C ALA A 946 -2.81 -2.27 -27.21
N ALA A 947 -2.98 -3.08 -28.25
CA ALA A 947 -4.17 -3.90 -28.42
C ALA A 947 -3.84 -5.25 -29.07
N THR A 948 -4.46 -6.32 -28.57
CA THR A 948 -4.26 -7.70 -29.03
C THR A 948 -5.60 -8.37 -29.36
N LEU A 949 -5.55 -9.25 -30.36
CA LEU A 949 -6.66 -10.11 -30.78
C LEU A 949 -6.16 -11.55 -30.71
N ALA A 950 -6.43 -12.24 -29.60
CA ALA A 950 -6.17 -13.66 -29.44
C ALA A 950 -7.43 -14.44 -29.80
N ASP A 951 -7.45 -15.00 -31.01
CA ASP A 951 -8.62 -15.66 -31.61
C ASP A 951 -8.12 -16.72 -32.61
N PRO A 952 -8.73 -17.93 -32.66
CA PRO A 952 -8.45 -18.93 -33.70
C PRO A 952 -8.45 -18.40 -35.15
N GLU A 953 -9.20 -17.32 -35.42
CA GLU A 953 -9.31 -16.67 -36.72
C GLU A 953 -8.54 -15.34 -36.82
N ALA A 954 -7.81 -14.91 -35.78
CA ALA A 954 -7.11 -13.63 -35.77
C ALA A 954 -6.12 -13.49 -36.94
N SER A 955 -6.20 -12.36 -37.63
CA SER A 955 -5.30 -12.01 -38.73
C SER A 955 -4.83 -10.56 -38.70
N TYR A 956 -3.82 -10.24 -39.50
CA TYR A 956 -3.40 -8.86 -39.75
C TYR A 956 -4.57 -7.96 -40.20
N GLU A 957 -5.48 -8.50 -41.02
CA GLU A 957 -6.61 -7.74 -41.56
C GLU A 957 -7.60 -7.34 -40.46
N ASP A 958 -7.78 -8.20 -39.45
CA ASP A 958 -8.65 -7.98 -38.29
C ASP A 958 -8.11 -6.86 -37.38
N ALA A 959 -6.82 -6.90 -37.08
CA ALA A 959 -6.14 -5.84 -36.33
C ALA A 959 -6.19 -4.52 -37.11
N ARG A 960 -5.89 -4.55 -38.41
CA ARG A 960 -5.90 -3.36 -39.27
C ARG A 960 -7.29 -2.77 -39.40
N ALA A 961 -8.34 -3.59 -39.46
CA ALA A 961 -9.71 -3.13 -39.52
C ALA A 961 -10.09 -2.32 -38.27
N ARG A 962 -9.75 -2.81 -37.08
CA ARG A 962 -10.00 -2.13 -35.80
C ARG A 962 -9.19 -0.84 -35.68
N LEU A 963 -7.90 -0.88 -35.99
CA LEU A 963 -7.05 0.32 -36.03
C LEU A 963 -7.55 1.36 -37.03
N GLN A 964 -8.05 0.95 -38.20
CA GLN A 964 -8.61 1.85 -39.20
C GLN A 964 -9.91 2.50 -38.74
N ILE A 965 -10.75 1.79 -37.96
CA ILE A 965 -11.94 2.39 -37.37
C ILE A 965 -11.55 3.40 -36.28
N LEU A 966 -10.58 3.05 -35.43
CA LEU A 966 -10.03 3.93 -34.41
C LEU A 966 -9.48 5.23 -35.05
N ALA A 967 -8.56 5.13 -36.01
CA ALA A 967 -8.00 6.28 -36.70
C ALA A 967 -9.08 7.19 -37.32
N ARG A 968 -10.11 6.60 -37.95
CA ARG A 968 -11.24 7.36 -38.50
C ARG A 968 -12.08 8.06 -37.44
N ALA A 969 -12.26 7.46 -36.27
CA ALA A 969 -13.00 8.08 -35.16
C ALA A 969 -12.31 9.38 -34.70
N PHE A 970 -10.98 9.43 -34.78
CA PHE A 970 -10.15 10.60 -34.48
C PHE A 970 -9.80 11.46 -35.70
N GLY A 971 -10.40 11.19 -36.86
CA GLY A 971 -10.20 11.98 -38.07
C GLY A 971 -8.81 11.85 -38.71
N LYS A 972 -8.08 10.76 -38.41
CA LYS A 972 -6.73 10.48 -38.89
C LYS A 972 -6.71 9.68 -40.18
N ASP A 973 -5.79 10.02 -41.07
CA ASP A 973 -5.50 9.25 -42.28
C ASP A 973 -4.48 8.14 -41.97
N LEU A 974 -4.93 6.88 -42.00
CA LEU A 974 -4.10 5.71 -41.70
C LEU A 974 -3.42 5.13 -42.96
N GLU A 975 -2.11 5.00 -42.90
CA GLU A 975 -1.29 4.20 -43.81
C GLU A 975 -0.54 3.10 -43.04
N THR A 976 -0.33 1.95 -43.71
CA THR A 976 0.36 0.79 -43.11
C THR A 976 1.45 0.25 -44.05
N PRO A 977 2.54 1.00 -44.29
CA PRO A 977 3.64 0.52 -45.14
C PRO A 977 4.30 -0.74 -44.54
N PRO A 978 4.69 -1.73 -45.38
CA PRO A 978 5.36 -2.94 -44.89
C PRO A 978 6.63 -2.61 -44.10
N ALA A 979 6.81 -3.25 -42.95
CA ALA A 979 7.96 -3.09 -42.06
C ALA A 979 8.47 -4.45 -41.59
N GLU A 980 9.66 -4.47 -40.99
CA GLU A 980 10.22 -5.62 -40.31
C GLU A 980 10.28 -5.32 -38.81
N HIS A 981 9.75 -6.23 -37.99
CA HIS A 981 9.79 -6.14 -36.54
C HIS A 981 9.90 -7.57 -35.98
N PRO A 982 10.89 -7.87 -35.13
CA PRO A 982 11.18 -9.24 -34.68
C PRO A 982 10.03 -9.97 -33.96
N THR A 983 9.23 -9.21 -33.20
CA THR A 983 8.03 -9.71 -32.50
C THR A 983 6.95 -10.25 -33.44
N PHE A 984 6.95 -9.86 -34.72
CA PHE A 984 5.91 -10.19 -35.68
C PHE A 984 6.41 -11.09 -36.80
N ILE A 985 5.50 -11.82 -37.46
CA ILE A 985 5.83 -12.67 -38.60
C ILE A 985 6.36 -11.82 -39.76
N PRO A 986 7.54 -12.14 -40.34
CA PRO A 986 8.08 -11.43 -41.50
C PRO A 986 7.09 -11.38 -42.67
N GLY A 987 6.79 -10.17 -43.17
CA GLY A 987 5.82 -9.94 -44.24
C GLY A 987 4.36 -9.89 -43.79
N ARG A 988 4.07 -10.03 -42.48
CA ARG A 988 2.76 -9.80 -41.85
C ARG A 988 2.83 -8.72 -40.77
N CYS A 989 3.71 -7.74 -40.99
CA CYS A 989 3.96 -6.60 -40.13
C CYS A 989 4.03 -5.32 -40.98
N ALA A 990 3.56 -4.21 -40.40
CA ALA A 990 3.62 -2.89 -40.99
C ALA A 990 3.89 -1.84 -39.91
N GLU A 991 4.56 -0.77 -40.32
CA GLU A 991 4.59 0.47 -39.55
C GLU A 991 3.20 1.11 -39.61
N VAL A 992 2.76 1.72 -38.51
CA VAL A 992 1.53 2.51 -38.46
C VAL A 992 1.89 3.96 -38.70
N VAL A 993 1.34 4.56 -39.75
CA VAL A 993 1.55 5.97 -40.09
C VAL A 993 0.20 6.69 -40.04
N LEU A 994 0.11 7.74 -39.21
CA LEU A 994 -1.08 8.58 -39.05
C LEU A 994 -0.77 10.00 -39.53
N ASP A 995 -1.56 10.52 -40.46
CA ASP A 995 -1.35 11.86 -41.07
C ASP A 995 0.05 12.08 -41.68
N GLY A 996 0.73 10.99 -42.06
CA GLY A 996 2.07 11.01 -42.64
C GLY A 996 3.22 10.93 -41.62
N GLU A 997 2.92 10.78 -40.33
CA GLU A 997 3.89 10.62 -39.25
C GLU A 997 3.87 9.19 -38.70
N SER A 998 5.05 8.64 -38.39
CA SER A 998 5.18 7.32 -37.77
C SER A 998 4.55 7.36 -36.38
N ALA A 999 3.66 6.41 -36.11
CA ALA A 999 2.87 6.36 -34.89
C ALA A 999 3.02 5.03 -34.13
N GLY A 1000 3.52 3.96 -34.76
CA GLY A 1000 3.71 2.67 -34.09
C GLY A 1000 3.81 1.48 -35.03
N VAL A 1001 3.35 0.31 -34.59
CA VAL A 1001 3.50 -0.97 -35.30
C VAL A 1001 2.21 -1.80 -35.26
N ILE A 1002 1.99 -2.61 -36.30
CA ILE A 1002 0.87 -3.55 -36.38
C ILE A 1002 1.32 -4.85 -37.07
N GLY A 1003 0.88 -6.00 -36.57
CA GLY A 1003 1.23 -7.28 -37.19
C GLY A 1003 0.56 -8.50 -36.56
N GLU A 1004 0.84 -9.66 -37.15
CA GLU A 1004 0.60 -10.97 -36.52
C GLU A 1004 1.83 -11.40 -35.73
N LEU A 1005 1.67 -11.78 -34.47
CA LEU A 1005 2.77 -12.15 -33.59
C LEU A 1005 3.52 -13.37 -34.12
N HIS A 1006 4.83 -13.37 -33.93
CA HIS A 1006 5.68 -14.49 -34.32
C HIS A 1006 5.33 -15.72 -33.47
N PRO A 1007 5.25 -16.94 -34.04
CA PRO A 1007 4.91 -18.15 -33.29
C PRO A 1007 5.81 -18.43 -32.10
N GLU A 1008 7.08 -18.02 -32.15
CA GLU A 1008 8.00 -18.12 -31.01
C GLU A 1008 7.52 -17.28 -29.82
N VAL A 1009 7.11 -16.03 -30.07
CA VAL A 1009 6.56 -15.14 -29.04
C VAL A 1009 5.25 -15.69 -28.48
N ILE A 1010 4.37 -16.23 -29.34
CA ILE A 1010 3.10 -16.82 -28.93
C ILE A 1010 3.33 -18.03 -28.00
N VAL A 1011 4.23 -18.94 -28.40
CA VAL A 1011 4.55 -20.15 -27.61
C VAL A 1011 5.30 -19.80 -26.33
N GLU A 1012 6.15 -18.76 -26.34
CA GLU A 1012 6.85 -18.28 -25.14
C GLU A 1012 5.89 -17.76 -24.06
N HIS A 1013 4.67 -17.35 -24.44
CA HIS A 1013 3.61 -16.88 -23.53
C HIS A 1013 2.49 -17.93 -23.35
N ASP A 1014 2.77 -19.20 -23.64
CA ASP A 1014 1.84 -20.34 -23.47
C ASP A 1014 0.49 -20.22 -24.21
N LEU A 1015 0.44 -19.43 -25.28
CA LEU A 1015 -0.77 -19.24 -26.08
C LEU A 1015 -0.89 -20.30 -27.18
N GLU A 1016 -2.11 -20.83 -27.37
CA GLU A 1016 -2.39 -21.86 -28.38
C GLU A 1016 -3.15 -21.33 -29.61
N VAL A 1017 -3.49 -20.04 -29.63
CA VAL A 1017 -4.22 -19.38 -30.72
C VAL A 1017 -3.37 -18.32 -31.41
N PRO A 1018 -3.63 -18.01 -32.69
CA PRO A 1018 -3.04 -16.86 -33.36
C PRO A 1018 -3.33 -15.56 -32.61
N VAL A 1019 -2.35 -14.65 -32.62
CA VAL A 1019 -2.50 -13.32 -32.04
C VAL A 1019 -2.13 -12.26 -33.08
N ALA A 1020 -3.04 -11.33 -33.34
CA ALA A 1020 -2.77 -10.11 -34.10
C ALA A 1020 -2.79 -8.90 -33.17
N ALA A 1021 -1.84 -7.99 -33.31
CA ALA A 1021 -1.68 -6.87 -32.38
C ALA A 1021 -1.29 -5.58 -33.10
N PHE A 1022 -1.59 -4.46 -32.46
CA PHE A 1022 -1.02 -3.17 -32.81
C PHE A 1022 -0.67 -2.38 -31.56
N GLU A 1023 0.33 -1.51 -31.68
CA GLU A 1023 0.67 -0.54 -30.67
C GLU A 1023 0.93 0.82 -31.32
N ILE A 1024 0.34 1.88 -30.79
CA ILE A 1024 0.53 3.26 -31.26
C ILE A 1024 0.73 4.25 -30.12
N ARG A 1025 1.43 5.34 -30.43
CA ARG A 1025 1.51 6.54 -29.61
C ARG A 1025 0.13 7.21 -29.47
N LEU A 1026 -0.33 7.44 -28.24
CA LEU A 1026 -1.65 8.04 -27.98
C LEU A 1026 -1.76 9.45 -28.58
N ASP A 1027 -0.69 10.24 -28.48
CA ASP A 1027 -0.60 11.61 -28.98
C ASP A 1027 -0.73 11.69 -30.51
N ALA A 1028 -0.48 10.61 -31.24
CA ALA A 1028 -0.72 10.54 -32.68
C ALA A 1028 -2.22 10.62 -33.05
N LEU A 1029 -3.13 10.41 -32.09
CA LEU A 1029 -4.59 10.52 -32.27
C LEU A 1029 -5.17 11.92 -31.93
N ARG A 1030 -4.32 12.90 -31.58
CA ARG A 1030 -4.76 14.27 -31.24
C ARG A 1030 -5.40 15.06 -32.37
#